data_AF-A0A352DZL2-F1
#
_entry.id   AF-A0A352DZL2-F1
#
_cell.length_a   1.000
_cell.length_b   1.000
_cell.length_c   1.000
_cell.angle_alpha   90.00
_cell.angle_beta   90.00
_cell.angle_gamma   90.00
#
_symmetry.space_group_name_H-M   'P 1'
#
loop_
_entity.id
_entity.type
_entity.pdbx_description
1 polymer ?
#
loop_
_entity_poly.entity_id
_entity_poly.type
_entity_poly.pdbx_seq_one_letter_code
_entity_poly.pdbx_strand_id
1 'polypeptide(L)'
;MNRRPGMQRTPRPTSIPARARVGGVVAVLACLQALMGASRAAESGADTFTDAILPLLRDHCLACHSAEKQAGELDLERFTDIGAVRKDAATWQHVLDQVTSGEMPPKEARPLAPEHATALATWIRGMLDEVALEGAGDPGPVVLRRLSNREYTATIQDLTGVDTLDVAGEFPADGAAGEGFTNTGAALVMSPALLQKYLDAAKEVARHCVLLPQGVRFSASDSPQDWTDEALARIRAFYARYTVATEVVNEVGGTGKVKNEGGAIPLDRYLDALQGRGDPAGLSPKYLAILREALTSGPPSPLLDPLRATFAAGRLTSADIEPWQKALWRFTTIGHIGKANGPKAWQEPVTPLVARQEIRVTLDGDRDQSLFLVATNAGDGDAGDLVRWENARLVAKGRPDIPLTCLPELVHHLEASRTRVISETERCLAAIAAGTADADDAILGAWREYLGIGATSLAPLLTGRLERTPDYDFVRGWKGDNALSVLANASDATVRIPGILRAHSVAAHPSPDRAAVIAWQSPVSGRIVIRGAVTDGHPECGNGIEWSLEVRRGTTMERLATGVSKGGESVPLGPIEDVAVEPGQAVAVVIGPRDGNHSCDHTAVDLTLSDGTTTWDLAADVSPDILAGNPHGPWHFLSQPAQGAAALDLPAPIAAWLADRTPDRAVEVRRHLETSLPPTHPLLAWAFGSFRPSARAEALEAQAPSVLEVEIPAALAAGSEFVVTATLAPSSDGSVQARVLRERPTEVADLVAGRADSTQKKRLWSDHDLVTSHEAPIIVGEGTEARARLLRACDEFRAVFPRVLCYSRIVPVDEVVTLTLYHREDDHLKRLMLDDAEARELDRLWEDLLHVSDAPLKQVDAYEQLWQFATQDADPKAFEPLRTPIMEAAAAFRERKAAADVPQRRAVIDLAGRAWRRPLTAAERATLGALPPRTMLVRVLTSPHFLYRAEAVPDTTGPVTDHELATRLSYFLWSSL
;
A
#
# COMPACT_ATOMS: atom_id res chain seq x y z
N MET A 1 12.41 -35.34 24.57
CA MET A 1 11.25 -35.73 25.39
C MET A 1 10.04 -35.96 24.50
N ASN A 2 9.57 -37.22 24.50
CA ASN A 2 8.34 -37.82 23.95
C ASN A 2 7.75 -37.34 22.61
N ARG A 3 8.30 -37.89 21.52
CA ARG A 3 7.64 -38.11 20.23
C ARG A 3 6.78 -39.39 20.30
N ARG A 4 5.56 -39.36 19.75
CA ARG A 4 4.78 -40.55 19.37
C ARG A 4 5.14 -40.94 17.91
N PRO A 5 5.38 -42.22 17.56
CA PRO A 5 5.38 -42.70 16.18
C PRO A 5 3.94 -43.09 15.78
N GLY A 6 3.46 -43.00 14.54
CA GLY A 6 4.08 -43.32 13.26
C GLY A 6 3.47 -44.61 12.73
N MET A 7 2.29 -44.54 12.10
CA MET A 7 1.55 -45.71 11.57
C MET A 7 1.94 -45.94 10.10
N GLN A 8 2.67 -47.03 9.84
CA GLN A 8 3.05 -47.48 8.50
C GLN A 8 1.95 -48.32 7.85
N ARG A 9 1.84 -48.19 6.52
CA ARG A 9 0.99 -49.02 5.64
C ARG A 9 1.79 -50.21 5.08
N THR A 10 1.03 -51.26 4.72
CA THR A 10 1.17 -52.28 3.63
C THR A 10 1.10 -53.73 4.16
N PRO A 11 0.77 -54.74 3.32
CA PRO A 11 -0.14 -54.82 2.17
C PRO A 11 -1.11 -56.04 2.23
N ARG A 12 -2.03 -56.16 1.25
CA ARG A 12 -2.84 -57.37 0.98
C ARG A 12 -1.95 -58.58 0.65
N PRO A 13 -2.46 -59.81 0.90
CA PRO A 13 -2.28 -60.87 -0.07
C PRO A 13 -3.60 -61.54 -0.49
N THR A 14 -3.65 -61.81 -1.78
CA THR A 14 -4.50 -62.75 -2.51
C THR A 14 -4.18 -64.21 -2.16
N SER A 15 -5.20 -65.07 -2.07
CA SER A 15 -5.32 -66.36 -2.77
C SER A 15 -6.16 -67.38 -1.98
N ILE A 16 -7.10 -68.00 -2.70
CA ILE A 16 -7.85 -69.19 -2.31
C ILE A 16 -6.99 -70.41 -2.64
N PRO A 17 -7.06 -71.49 -1.85
CA PRO A 17 -7.20 -72.81 -2.45
C PRO A 17 -8.39 -73.59 -1.88
N ALA A 18 -8.97 -74.43 -2.74
CA ALA A 18 -10.14 -75.24 -2.48
C ALA A 18 -9.79 -76.68 -2.06
N ARG A 19 -10.76 -77.32 -1.41
CA ARG A 19 -10.95 -78.76 -1.08
C ARG A 19 -10.25 -79.21 0.22
N ALA A 20 -10.86 -80.01 1.10
CA ALA A 20 -11.83 -81.07 0.85
C ALA A 20 -12.78 -81.33 2.05
N ARG A 21 -13.92 -81.95 1.70
CA ARG A 21 -14.93 -82.57 2.57
C ARG A 21 -14.33 -83.66 3.46
N VAL A 22 -14.64 -83.66 4.76
CA VAL A 22 -15.03 -84.82 5.60
C VAL A 22 -15.64 -84.24 6.89
N GLY A 23 -16.82 -84.72 7.32
CA GLY A 23 -17.36 -84.37 8.65
C GLY A 23 -18.86 -84.07 8.71
N GLY A 24 -19.69 -84.60 7.81
CA GLY A 24 -21.10 -84.80 8.11
C GLY A 24 -21.22 -85.86 9.21
N VAL A 25 -21.97 -85.53 10.28
CA VAL A 25 -22.71 -86.41 11.23
C VAL A 25 -22.86 -85.77 12.63
N VAL A 26 -22.12 -84.72 13.00
CA VAL A 26 -22.28 -84.09 14.35
C VAL A 26 -23.21 -82.85 14.38
N ALA A 27 -23.47 -82.19 13.26
CA ALA A 27 -24.31 -80.97 13.24
C ALA A 27 -25.83 -81.21 13.12
N VAL A 28 -26.27 -82.43 12.81
CA VAL A 28 -27.72 -82.76 12.69
C VAL A 28 -28.32 -83.19 14.04
N LEU A 29 -27.51 -83.64 15.02
CA LEU A 29 -28.00 -83.92 16.38
C LEU A 29 -28.11 -82.66 17.27
N ALA A 30 -27.36 -81.59 16.97
CA ALA A 30 -27.45 -80.33 17.71
C ALA A 30 -28.70 -79.51 17.34
N CYS A 31 -29.22 -79.65 16.11
CA CYS A 31 -30.47 -79.00 15.69
C CYS A 31 -31.74 -79.75 16.14
N LEU A 32 -31.65 -81.04 16.53
CA LEU A 32 -32.79 -81.79 17.08
C LEU A 32 -32.96 -81.65 18.60
N GLN A 33 -31.95 -81.18 19.33
CA GLN A 33 -32.07 -80.82 20.76
C GLN A 33 -32.52 -79.37 20.99
N ALA A 34 -32.26 -78.45 20.05
CA ALA A 34 -32.77 -77.07 20.14
C ALA A 34 -34.27 -76.95 19.83
N LEU A 35 -34.83 -77.85 19.01
CA LEU A 35 -36.26 -77.87 18.67
C LEU A 35 -37.15 -78.55 19.73
N MET A 36 -36.58 -79.24 20.72
CA MET A 36 -37.34 -79.74 21.91
C MET A 36 -37.18 -78.85 23.15
N GLY A 37 -36.18 -77.94 23.18
CA GLY A 37 -36.01 -76.98 24.28
C GLY A 37 -36.95 -75.77 24.21
N ALA A 38 -37.37 -75.38 23.00
CA ALA A 38 -38.24 -74.21 22.80
C ALA A 38 -39.71 -74.42 23.25
N SER A 39 -40.17 -75.67 23.39
CA SER A 39 -41.52 -75.94 23.91
C SER A 39 -41.64 -75.83 25.43
N ARG A 40 -40.52 -75.76 26.17
CA ARG A 40 -40.54 -75.83 27.65
C ARG A 40 -40.38 -74.48 28.36
N ALA A 41 -40.04 -73.42 27.63
CA ALA A 41 -39.93 -72.06 28.19
C ALA A 41 -41.27 -71.29 28.14
N ALA A 42 -42.13 -71.58 27.16
CA ALA A 42 -43.45 -70.97 27.07
C ALA A 42 -44.43 -71.49 28.15
N GLU A 43 -44.20 -72.69 28.70
CA GLU A 43 -45.01 -73.25 29.80
C GLU A 43 -44.65 -72.67 31.18
N SER A 44 -43.42 -72.18 31.42
CA SER A 44 -43.01 -71.78 32.78
C SER A 44 -43.57 -70.43 33.27
N GLY A 45 -43.92 -69.50 32.38
CA GLY A 45 -44.44 -68.18 32.77
C GLY A 45 -45.93 -68.20 33.17
N ALA A 46 -46.74 -69.02 32.50
CA ALA A 46 -48.17 -69.19 32.77
C ALA A 46 -48.44 -69.89 34.12
N ASP A 47 -47.62 -70.90 34.42
CA ASP A 47 -47.65 -71.63 35.69
C ASP A 47 -47.22 -70.71 36.84
N THR A 48 -46.15 -69.93 36.67
CA THR A 48 -45.65 -69.03 37.74
C THR A 48 -46.62 -67.86 38.05
N PHE A 49 -47.29 -67.29 37.03
CA PHE A 49 -48.28 -66.23 37.29
C PHE A 49 -49.48 -66.76 38.07
N THR A 50 -50.05 -67.88 37.63
CA THR A 50 -51.26 -68.45 38.23
C THR A 50 -50.98 -69.03 39.62
N ASP A 51 -49.82 -69.65 39.82
CA ASP A 51 -49.49 -70.38 41.06
C ASP A 51 -48.80 -69.54 42.13
N ALA A 52 -48.07 -68.48 41.76
CA ALA A 52 -47.26 -67.69 42.70
C ALA A 52 -47.64 -66.20 42.76
N ILE A 53 -47.96 -65.57 41.63
CA ILE A 53 -48.18 -64.11 41.57
C ILE A 53 -49.65 -63.74 41.77
N LEU A 54 -50.58 -64.43 41.13
CA LEU A 54 -52.02 -64.17 41.29
C LEU A 54 -52.49 -64.35 42.74
N PRO A 55 -52.04 -65.36 43.52
CA PRO A 55 -52.29 -65.43 44.95
C PRO A 55 -51.72 -64.23 45.71
N LEU A 56 -50.50 -63.79 45.37
CA LEU A 56 -49.86 -62.62 45.97
C LEU A 56 -50.68 -61.34 45.75
N LEU A 57 -51.16 -61.14 44.52
CA LEU A 57 -52.00 -59.99 44.17
C LEU A 57 -53.32 -60.02 44.94
N ARG A 58 -53.97 -61.19 45.03
CA ARG A 58 -55.20 -61.37 45.81
C ARG A 58 -55.00 -61.04 47.29
N ASP A 59 -53.91 -61.52 47.88
CA ASP A 59 -53.66 -61.37 49.31
C ASP A 59 -53.19 -59.96 49.72
N HIS A 60 -52.54 -59.23 48.81
CA HIS A 60 -51.84 -57.99 49.14
C HIS A 60 -52.22 -56.75 48.31
N CYS A 61 -52.74 -56.92 47.09
CA CYS A 61 -52.95 -55.81 46.14
C CYS A 61 -54.44 -55.55 45.83
N LEU A 62 -55.27 -56.59 45.69
CA LEU A 62 -56.68 -56.46 45.27
C LEU A 62 -57.60 -55.84 46.32
N ALA A 63 -57.16 -55.69 47.57
CA ALA A 63 -57.90 -54.93 48.58
C ALA A 63 -58.02 -53.43 48.23
N CYS A 64 -57.11 -52.91 47.39
CA CYS A 64 -57.05 -51.49 46.99
C CYS A 64 -57.01 -51.27 45.47
N HIS A 65 -56.72 -52.30 44.67
CA HIS A 65 -56.61 -52.24 43.20
C HIS A 65 -57.47 -53.33 42.53
N SER A 66 -58.79 -53.29 42.75
CA SER A 66 -59.78 -54.22 42.20
C SER A 66 -60.83 -53.49 41.36
N ALA A 67 -61.74 -54.24 40.73
CA ALA A 67 -62.83 -53.65 39.94
C ALA A 67 -63.75 -52.77 40.80
N GLU A 68 -63.90 -53.07 42.09
CA GLU A 68 -64.72 -52.30 43.03
C GLU A 68 -63.96 -51.10 43.63
N LYS A 69 -62.66 -51.23 43.87
CA LYS A 69 -61.83 -50.19 44.49
C LYS A 69 -60.53 -50.00 43.71
N GLN A 70 -60.46 -48.90 42.95
CA GLN A 70 -59.37 -48.57 42.03
C GLN A 70 -58.52 -47.42 42.57
N ALA A 71 -57.79 -47.64 43.68
CA ALA A 71 -56.88 -46.62 44.19
C ALA A 71 -55.81 -46.30 43.13
N GLY A 72 -55.57 -45.02 42.85
CA GLY A 72 -54.64 -44.59 41.80
C GLY A 72 -55.06 -44.96 40.38
N GLU A 73 -56.36 -45.12 40.11
CA GLU A 73 -56.92 -45.48 38.80
C GLU A 73 -56.43 -46.85 38.26
N LEU A 74 -55.99 -47.73 39.16
CA LEU A 74 -55.43 -49.03 38.83
C LEU A 74 -56.37 -50.18 39.26
N ASP A 75 -56.73 -51.02 38.30
CA ASP A 75 -57.46 -52.28 38.50
C ASP A 75 -56.56 -53.47 38.11
N LEU A 76 -56.10 -54.22 39.11
CA LEU A 76 -55.29 -55.42 38.92
C LEU A 76 -56.13 -56.70 38.82
N GLU A 77 -57.42 -56.65 39.16
CA GLU A 77 -58.32 -57.82 39.13
C GLU A 77 -58.64 -58.25 37.70
N ARG A 78 -58.59 -57.32 36.74
CA ARG A 78 -58.77 -57.61 35.30
C ARG A 78 -57.70 -58.52 34.70
N PHE A 79 -56.55 -58.69 35.35
CA PHE A 79 -55.45 -59.52 34.87
C PHE A 79 -55.59 -60.96 35.37
N THR A 80 -56.48 -61.71 34.74
CA THR A 80 -56.84 -63.08 35.16
C THR A 80 -55.86 -64.15 34.69
N ASP A 81 -55.05 -63.85 33.68
CA ASP A 81 -54.06 -64.76 33.10
C ASP A 81 -52.85 -63.98 32.55
N ILE A 82 -51.77 -64.71 32.25
CA ILE A 82 -50.53 -64.13 31.70
C ILE A 82 -50.75 -63.43 30.35
N GLY A 83 -51.75 -63.85 29.56
CA GLY A 83 -52.08 -63.23 28.29
C GLY A 83 -52.68 -61.83 28.47
N ALA A 84 -53.53 -61.63 29.48
CA ALA A 84 -54.05 -60.33 29.87
C ALA A 84 -52.94 -59.41 30.38
N VAL A 85 -52.00 -59.94 31.17
CA VAL A 85 -50.81 -59.21 31.65
C VAL A 85 -49.94 -58.75 30.48
N ARG A 86 -49.57 -59.66 29.57
CA ARG A 86 -48.70 -59.37 28.42
C ARG A 86 -49.30 -58.34 27.46
N LYS A 87 -50.62 -58.33 27.28
CA LYS A 87 -51.33 -57.36 26.43
C LYS A 87 -51.25 -55.91 26.94
N ASP A 88 -50.95 -55.71 28.22
CA ASP A 88 -50.92 -54.39 28.87
C ASP A 88 -49.67 -54.26 29.76
N ALA A 89 -48.52 -54.54 29.16
CA ALA A 89 -47.22 -54.46 29.81
C ALA A 89 -46.92 -53.07 30.41
N ALA A 90 -47.47 -51.99 29.83
CA ALA A 90 -47.28 -50.62 30.31
C ALA A 90 -47.83 -50.43 31.73
N THR A 91 -49.03 -50.95 32.02
CA THR A 91 -49.60 -50.92 33.38
C THR A 91 -48.70 -51.67 34.37
N TRP A 92 -48.11 -52.80 33.96
CA TRP A 92 -47.21 -53.59 34.80
C TRP A 92 -45.84 -52.94 35.03
N GLN A 93 -45.34 -52.14 34.08
CA GLN A 93 -44.16 -51.29 34.30
C GLN A 93 -44.42 -50.27 35.42
N HIS A 94 -45.57 -49.60 35.41
CA HIS A 94 -45.95 -48.69 36.50
C HIS A 94 -46.08 -49.40 37.85
N VAL A 95 -46.64 -50.60 37.88
CA VAL A 95 -46.71 -51.43 39.10
C VAL A 95 -45.31 -51.76 39.60
N LEU A 96 -44.39 -52.15 38.70
CA LEU A 96 -43.00 -52.41 39.05
C LEU A 96 -42.32 -51.18 39.65
N ASP A 97 -42.50 -50.00 39.06
CA ASP A 97 -41.91 -48.76 39.54
C ASP A 97 -42.40 -48.42 40.96
N GLN A 98 -43.70 -48.56 41.21
CA GLN A 98 -44.32 -48.28 42.52
C GLN A 98 -43.93 -49.29 43.61
N VAL A 99 -43.79 -50.56 43.26
CA VAL A 99 -43.34 -51.61 44.19
C VAL A 99 -41.85 -51.48 44.48
N THR A 100 -41.03 -51.11 43.49
CA THR A 100 -39.58 -50.97 43.65
C THR A 100 -39.16 -49.65 44.29
N SER A 101 -39.94 -48.58 44.14
CA SER A 101 -39.77 -47.32 44.87
C SER A 101 -40.18 -47.43 46.35
N GLY A 102 -40.89 -48.50 46.72
CA GLY A 102 -41.43 -48.71 48.06
C GLY A 102 -42.62 -47.80 48.39
N GLU A 103 -43.19 -47.13 47.39
CA GLU A 103 -44.40 -46.30 47.53
C GLU A 103 -45.66 -47.16 47.69
N MET A 104 -45.60 -48.43 47.28
CA MET A 104 -46.65 -49.42 47.46
C MET A 104 -46.13 -50.69 48.19
N PRO A 105 -46.86 -51.22 49.19
CA PRO A 105 -48.15 -50.74 49.73
C PRO A 105 -48.02 -49.46 50.58
N PRO A 106 -49.07 -48.63 50.67
CA PRO A 106 -49.05 -47.41 51.49
C PRO A 106 -48.86 -47.74 52.98
N LYS A 107 -48.35 -46.78 53.77
CA LYS A 107 -47.99 -46.97 55.19
C LYS A 107 -49.12 -47.55 56.07
N GLU A 108 -50.37 -47.32 55.70
CA GLU A 108 -51.57 -47.75 56.43
C GLU A 108 -52.05 -49.17 56.03
N ALA A 109 -51.48 -49.75 54.97
CA ALA A 109 -51.80 -51.10 54.50
C ALA A 109 -50.82 -52.14 55.07
N ARG A 110 -51.20 -53.43 54.96
CA ARG A 110 -50.34 -54.54 55.38
C ARG A 110 -49.04 -54.53 54.56
N PRO A 111 -47.86 -54.44 55.18
CA PRO A 111 -46.60 -54.38 54.44
C PRO A 111 -46.37 -55.68 53.68
N LEU A 112 -45.89 -55.56 52.45
CA LEU A 112 -45.44 -56.70 51.66
C LEU A 112 -44.10 -57.18 52.22
N ALA A 113 -43.97 -58.49 52.47
CA ALA A 113 -42.69 -59.05 52.92
C ALA A 113 -41.60 -58.76 51.85
N PRO A 114 -40.35 -58.47 52.23
CA PRO A 114 -39.30 -58.17 51.24
C PRO A 114 -39.10 -59.27 50.20
N GLU A 115 -39.28 -60.53 50.60
CA GLU A 115 -39.24 -61.71 49.72
C GLU A 115 -40.35 -61.67 48.66
N HIS A 116 -41.56 -61.28 49.05
CA HIS A 116 -42.71 -61.16 48.16
C HIS A 116 -42.60 -59.96 47.22
N ALA A 117 -42.10 -58.82 47.70
CA ALA A 117 -41.83 -57.65 46.86
C ALA A 117 -40.74 -57.96 45.83
N THR A 118 -39.69 -58.67 46.23
CA THR A 118 -38.62 -59.13 45.35
C THR A 118 -39.13 -60.15 44.33
N ALA A 119 -39.96 -61.10 44.75
CA ALA A 119 -40.56 -62.10 43.86
C ALA A 119 -41.47 -61.44 42.81
N LEU A 120 -42.33 -60.51 43.23
CA LEU A 120 -43.20 -59.74 42.33
C LEU A 120 -42.38 -58.90 41.34
N ALA A 121 -41.40 -58.13 41.83
CA ALA A 121 -40.56 -57.29 40.98
C ALA A 121 -39.71 -58.12 40.00
N THR A 122 -39.17 -59.26 40.45
CA THR A 122 -38.38 -60.17 39.60
C THR A 122 -39.24 -60.80 38.52
N TRP A 123 -40.46 -61.22 38.86
CA TRP A 123 -41.40 -61.76 37.89
C TRP A 123 -41.87 -60.71 36.89
N ILE A 124 -42.24 -59.50 37.34
CA ILE A 124 -42.65 -58.43 36.42
C ILE A 124 -41.49 -58.09 35.48
N ARG A 125 -40.25 -57.97 36.00
CA ARG A 125 -39.06 -57.76 35.15
C ARG A 125 -38.87 -58.88 34.13
N GLY A 126 -38.92 -60.15 34.56
CA GLY A 126 -38.78 -61.28 33.64
C GLY A 126 -39.88 -61.30 32.56
N MET A 127 -41.12 -60.99 32.92
CA MET A 127 -42.22 -60.89 31.97
C MET A 127 -42.05 -59.71 31.00
N LEU A 128 -41.64 -58.55 31.49
CA LEU A 128 -41.33 -57.38 30.65
C LEU A 128 -40.13 -57.64 29.74
N ASP A 129 -39.11 -58.35 30.22
CA ASP A 129 -37.96 -58.80 29.42
C ASP A 129 -38.40 -59.77 28.33
N GLU A 130 -39.29 -60.72 28.63
CA GLU A 130 -39.87 -61.63 27.63
C GLU A 130 -40.68 -60.87 26.58
N VAL A 131 -41.55 -59.95 27.00
CA VAL A 131 -42.33 -59.09 26.07
C VAL A 131 -41.41 -58.22 25.22
N ALA A 132 -40.35 -57.67 25.80
CA ALA A 132 -39.35 -56.89 25.09
C ALA A 132 -38.54 -57.74 24.09
N LEU A 133 -38.23 -58.99 24.44
CA LEU A 133 -37.55 -59.95 23.56
C LEU A 133 -38.48 -60.46 22.45
N GLU A 134 -39.76 -60.66 22.70
CA GLU A 134 -40.77 -61.01 21.69
C GLU A 134 -40.96 -59.88 20.67
N GLY A 135 -40.87 -58.62 21.11
CA GLY A 135 -40.83 -57.44 20.26
C GLY A 135 -39.44 -57.07 19.72
N ALA A 136 -38.39 -57.81 20.06
CA ALA A 136 -37.02 -57.45 19.69
C ALA A 136 -36.83 -57.53 18.17
N GLY A 137 -36.43 -56.40 17.59
CA GLY A 137 -36.26 -56.24 16.14
C GLY A 137 -37.39 -55.48 15.46
N ASP A 138 -38.49 -55.15 16.14
CA ASP A 138 -39.42 -54.12 15.71
C ASP A 138 -38.90 -52.74 16.20
N PRO A 139 -38.45 -51.87 15.29
CA PRO A 139 -37.85 -50.60 15.65
C PRO A 139 -38.91 -49.49 15.85
N GLY A 140 -40.20 -49.86 15.89
CA GLY A 140 -41.33 -48.94 16.03
C GLY A 140 -41.70 -48.24 14.72
N PRO A 141 -42.79 -47.44 14.72
CA PRO A 141 -43.28 -46.80 13.50
C PRO A 141 -42.27 -45.79 12.95
N VAL A 142 -42.14 -45.76 11.62
CA VAL A 142 -41.35 -44.74 10.92
C VAL A 142 -42.12 -43.42 10.97
N VAL A 143 -41.66 -42.48 11.80
CA VAL A 143 -42.24 -41.13 11.88
C VAL A 143 -41.42 -40.18 11.01
N LEU A 144 -42.09 -39.46 10.11
CA LEU A 144 -41.44 -38.40 9.34
C LEU A 144 -40.96 -37.31 10.30
N ARG A 145 -39.65 -37.14 10.40
CA ARG A 145 -39.02 -36.20 11.34
C ARG A 145 -38.32 -35.08 10.59
N ARG A 146 -38.69 -33.82 10.87
CA ARG A 146 -37.90 -32.66 10.44
C ARG A 146 -36.65 -32.50 11.30
N LEU A 147 -35.67 -31.76 10.80
CA LEU A 147 -34.54 -31.31 11.62
C LEU A 147 -35.06 -30.39 12.73
N SER A 148 -34.53 -30.56 13.94
CA SER A 148 -34.71 -29.55 15.00
C SER A 148 -33.99 -28.26 14.61
N ASN A 149 -34.30 -27.13 15.28
CA ASN A 149 -33.67 -25.84 15.01
C ASN A 149 -32.15 -25.94 15.16
N ARG A 150 -31.67 -26.65 16.20
CA ARG A 150 -30.23 -26.90 16.43
C ARG A 150 -29.62 -27.75 15.31
N GLU A 151 -30.29 -28.82 14.90
CA GLU A 151 -29.81 -29.69 13.82
C GLU A 151 -29.78 -28.96 12.47
N TYR A 152 -30.76 -28.09 12.23
CA TYR A 152 -30.82 -27.25 11.03
C TYR A 152 -29.66 -26.26 10.99
N THR A 153 -29.46 -25.46 12.04
CA THR A 153 -28.34 -24.51 12.13
C THR A 153 -27.00 -25.22 11.98
N ALA A 154 -26.77 -26.32 12.72
CA ALA A 154 -25.51 -27.07 12.61
C ALA A 154 -25.27 -27.65 11.20
N THR A 155 -26.33 -28.13 10.54
CA THR A 155 -26.22 -28.63 9.15
C THR A 155 -25.88 -27.51 8.18
N ILE A 156 -26.47 -26.32 8.33
CA ILE A 156 -26.14 -25.16 7.50
C ILE A 156 -24.69 -24.75 7.72
N GLN A 157 -24.24 -24.66 8.97
CA GLN A 157 -22.85 -24.32 9.32
C GLN A 157 -21.86 -25.32 8.73
N ASP A 158 -22.15 -26.62 8.78
CA ASP A 158 -21.30 -27.66 8.17
C ASP A 158 -21.29 -27.60 6.64
N LEU A 159 -22.44 -27.39 6.00
CA LEU A 159 -22.52 -27.30 4.54
C LEU A 159 -21.82 -26.06 3.97
N THR A 160 -21.88 -24.95 4.70
CA THR A 160 -21.34 -23.64 4.28
C THR A 160 -19.91 -23.41 4.77
N GLY A 161 -19.52 -24.02 5.90
CA GLY A 161 -18.28 -23.74 6.61
C GLY A 161 -18.29 -22.42 7.38
N VAL A 162 -19.46 -21.79 7.59
CA VAL A 162 -19.60 -20.49 8.27
C VAL A 162 -20.33 -20.73 9.58
N ASP A 163 -19.58 -20.73 10.69
CA ASP A 163 -20.07 -20.98 12.05
C ASP A 163 -20.94 -19.84 12.61
N THR A 164 -20.77 -18.62 12.10
CA THR A 164 -21.55 -17.44 12.50
C THR A 164 -22.96 -17.39 11.91
N LEU A 165 -23.31 -18.27 10.95
CA LEU A 165 -24.65 -18.33 10.37
C LEU A 165 -25.64 -19.04 11.31
N ASP A 166 -26.31 -18.27 12.17
CA ASP A 166 -27.48 -18.75 12.92
C ASP A 166 -28.78 -18.33 12.25
N VAL A 167 -29.33 -19.23 11.44
CA VAL A 167 -30.52 -18.97 10.63
C VAL A 167 -31.82 -19.49 11.26
N ALA A 168 -31.73 -20.21 12.37
CA ALA A 168 -32.89 -20.75 13.08
C ALA A 168 -33.24 -19.96 14.36
N GLY A 169 -32.50 -18.90 14.70
CA GLY A 169 -32.73 -18.11 15.92
C GLY A 169 -34.14 -17.50 16.03
N GLU A 170 -34.78 -17.19 14.90
CA GLU A 170 -36.17 -16.69 14.87
C GLU A 170 -37.23 -17.77 14.66
N PHE A 171 -36.84 -19.05 14.67
CA PHE A 171 -37.80 -20.13 14.46
C PHE A 171 -38.63 -20.33 15.75
N PRO A 172 -39.90 -20.77 15.63
CA PRO A 172 -40.64 -21.27 16.77
C PRO A 172 -39.84 -22.33 17.53
N ALA A 173 -39.93 -22.33 18.86
CA ALA A 173 -39.29 -23.34 19.69
C ALA A 173 -39.78 -24.75 19.31
N ASP A 174 -38.87 -25.72 19.30
CA ASP A 174 -39.22 -27.11 19.09
C ASP A 174 -39.97 -27.67 20.30
N GLY A 175 -41.09 -28.35 20.05
CA GLY A 175 -41.88 -28.98 21.11
C GLY A 175 -41.14 -30.16 21.75
N ALA A 176 -41.16 -30.23 23.08
CA ALA A 176 -40.75 -31.42 23.82
C ALA A 176 -41.97 -32.33 24.01
N ALA A 177 -41.86 -33.61 23.64
CA ALA A 177 -42.95 -34.59 23.70
C ALA A 177 -43.28 -35.07 25.14
N GLY A 178 -43.26 -34.17 26.13
CA GLY A 178 -43.39 -34.51 27.56
C GLY A 178 -42.07 -34.97 28.21
N GLU A 179 -41.25 -35.72 27.48
CA GLU A 179 -39.98 -36.32 27.94
C GLU A 179 -38.75 -35.38 27.93
N GLY A 180 -38.94 -34.07 27.70
CA GLY A 180 -37.86 -33.08 27.70
C GLY A 180 -36.93 -33.05 26.47
N PHE A 181 -37.03 -34.01 25.54
CA PHE A 181 -36.23 -34.02 24.31
C PHE A 181 -36.84 -33.16 23.20
N THR A 182 -36.08 -32.21 22.67
CA THR A 182 -36.47 -31.30 21.57
C THR A 182 -36.32 -31.92 20.18
N ASN A 183 -35.99 -33.21 20.10
CA ASN A 183 -35.74 -33.90 18.85
C ASN A 183 -36.70 -35.07 18.61
N THR A 184 -37.69 -35.28 19.47
CA THR A 184 -38.68 -36.34 19.29
C THR A 184 -39.53 -36.10 18.04
N GLY A 185 -39.49 -37.02 17.07
CA GLY A 185 -40.11 -36.85 15.75
C GLY A 185 -41.61 -36.52 15.80
N ALA A 186 -42.35 -37.14 16.72
CA ALA A 186 -43.78 -36.91 16.92
C ALA A 186 -44.14 -35.48 17.40
N ALA A 187 -43.21 -34.77 18.03
CA ALA A 187 -43.41 -33.39 18.49
C ALA A 187 -42.90 -32.32 17.51
N LEU A 188 -42.16 -32.73 16.46
CA LEU A 188 -41.59 -31.83 15.46
C LEU A 188 -42.56 -31.60 14.29
N VAL A 189 -43.68 -30.94 14.57
CA VAL A 189 -44.71 -30.61 13.57
C VAL A 189 -44.23 -29.46 12.66
N MET A 190 -44.66 -29.49 11.39
CA MET A 190 -44.44 -28.41 10.42
C MET A 190 -45.65 -27.49 10.36
N SER A 191 -45.46 -26.19 10.58
CA SER A 191 -46.51 -25.17 10.43
C SER A 191 -46.26 -24.31 9.19
N PRO A 192 -47.29 -23.66 8.62
CA PRO A 192 -47.12 -22.72 7.51
C PRO A 192 -46.13 -21.59 7.83
N ALA A 193 -46.13 -21.08 9.07
CA ALA A 193 -45.20 -20.05 9.52
C ALA A 193 -43.75 -20.56 9.57
N LEU A 194 -43.53 -21.79 10.02
CA LEU A 194 -42.20 -22.40 10.04
C LEU A 194 -41.67 -22.66 8.62
N LEU A 195 -42.53 -23.06 7.67
CA LEU A 195 -42.14 -23.20 6.27
C LEU A 195 -41.67 -21.87 5.66
N GLN A 196 -42.36 -20.77 5.97
CA GLN A 196 -41.94 -19.43 5.57
C GLN A 196 -40.57 -19.07 6.17
N LYS A 197 -40.36 -19.37 7.47
CA LYS A 197 -39.06 -19.18 8.13
C LYS A 197 -37.93 -19.99 7.49
N TYR A 198 -38.18 -21.23 7.06
CA TYR A 198 -37.20 -22.01 6.29
C TYR A 198 -36.88 -21.39 4.92
N LEU A 199 -37.87 -20.82 4.22
CA LEU A 199 -37.64 -20.12 2.97
C LEU A 199 -36.79 -18.85 3.16
N ASP A 200 -37.08 -18.09 4.21
CA ASP A 200 -36.34 -16.86 4.52
C ASP A 200 -34.91 -17.19 4.98
N ALA A 201 -34.72 -18.22 5.80
CA ALA A 201 -33.41 -18.77 6.14
C ALA A 201 -32.64 -19.26 4.90
N ALA A 202 -33.30 -19.95 3.97
CA ALA A 202 -32.66 -20.41 2.75
C ALA A 202 -32.24 -19.26 1.83
N LYS A 203 -33.05 -18.19 1.75
CA LYS A 203 -32.68 -16.95 1.06
C LYS A 203 -31.49 -16.30 1.75
N GLU A 204 -31.46 -16.30 3.09
CA GLU A 204 -30.34 -15.78 3.88
C GLU A 204 -29.04 -16.46 3.51
N VAL A 205 -28.99 -17.79 3.64
CA VAL A 205 -27.81 -18.59 3.28
C VAL A 205 -27.38 -18.34 1.83
N ALA A 206 -28.33 -18.16 0.91
CA ALA A 206 -28.04 -17.85 -0.48
C ALA A 206 -27.43 -16.44 -0.68
N ARG A 207 -27.70 -15.47 0.20
CA ARG A 207 -27.05 -14.14 0.17
C ARG A 207 -25.55 -14.24 0.47
N HIS A 208 -25.18 -15.11 1.41
CA HIS A 208 -23.81 -15.43 1.80
C HIS A 208 -23.02 -16.27 0.78
N CYS A 209 -23.68 -16.76 -0.28
CA CYS A 209 -23.03 -17.55 -1.32
C CYS A 209 -22.28 -16.65 -2.33
N VAL A 210 -20.96 -16.61 -2.23
CA VAL A 210 -20.06 -15.94 -3.17
C VAL A 210 -19.91 -16.80 -4.43
N LEU A 211 -20.34 -16.26 -5.56
CA LEU A 211 -20.16 -16.90 -6.87
C LEU A 211 -18.75 -16.59 -7.38
N LEU A 212 -18.01 -17.62 -7.77
CA LEU A 212 -16.61 -17.54 -8.20
C LEU A 212 -16.44 -18.14 -9.61
N PRO A 213 -15.34 -17.86 -10.32
CA PRO A 213 -15.11 -18.40 -11.65
C PRO A 213 -15.15 -19.94 -11.73
N GLN A 214 -14.71 -20.62 -10.67
CA GLN A 214 -14.56 -22.09 -10.65
C GLN A 214 -15.59 -22.80 -9.76
N GLY A 215 -16.57 -22.09 -9.19
CA GLY A 215 -17.55 -22.68 -8.30
C GLY A 215 -18.19 -21.66 -7.35
N VAL A 216 -18.46 -22.08 -6.11
CA VAL A 216 -19.05 -21.23 -5.08
C VAL A 216 -18.30 -21.36 -3.76
N ARG A 217 -18.35 -20.32 -2.94
CA ARG A 217 -17.89 -20.30 -1.53
C ARG A 217 -18.94 -19.60 -0.68
N PHE A 218 -18.95 -19.82 0.64
CA PHE A 218 -19.73 -19.01 1.57
C PHE A 218 -18.83 -18.05 2.36
N SER A 219 -19.37 -16.86 2.66
CA SER A 219 -18.73 -15.84 3.50
C SER A 219 -19.59 -15.59 4.74
N ALA A 220 -18.96 -15.14 5.83
CA ALA A 220 -19.67 -14.66 7.01
C ALA A 220 -20.45 -13.36 6.74
N SER A 221 -20.10 -12.62 5.68
CA SER A 221 -20.79 -11.43 5.22
C SER A 221 -21.63 -11.71 3.97
N ASP A 222 -22.68 -10.91 3.76
CA ASP A 222 -23.45 -10.85 2.52
C ASP A 222 -23.12 -9.62 1.65
N SER A 223 -22.09 -8.86 2.02
CA SER A 223 -21.66 -7.63 1.36
C SER A 223 -20.58 -7.89 0.29
N PRO A 224 -20.75 -7.37 -0.95
CA PRO A 224 -19.72 -7.42 -1.99
C PRO A 224 -18.39 -6.77 -1.61
N GLN A 225 -18.42 -5.73 -0.77
CA GLN A 225 -17.22 -5.06 -0.28
C GLN A 225 -16.41 -6.01 0.61
N ASP A 226 -17.06 -6.66 1.56
CA ASP A 226 -16.41 -7.60 2.47
C ASP A 226 -15.85 -8.81 1.71
N TRP A 227 -16.55 -9.32 0.69
CA TRP A 227 -16.03 -10.40 -0.15
C TRP A 227 -14.77 -9.98 -0.91
N THR A 228 -14.70 -8.72 -1.34
CA THR A 228 -13.51 -8.15 -2.00
C THR A 228 -12.36 -8.06 -1.02
N ASP A 229 -12.62 -7.59 0.21
CA ASP A 229 -11.61 -7.49 1.27
C ASP A 229 -11.12 -8.88 1.72
N GLU A 230 -12.00 -9.87 1.81
CA GLU A 230 -11.64 -11.28 2.04
C GLU A 230 -10.77 -11.84 0.90
N ALA A 231 -11.07 -11.51 -0.37
CA ALA A 231 -10.26 -11.94 -1.51
C ALA A 231 -8.86 -11.30 -1.49
N LEU A 232 -8.78 -10.00 -1.18
CA LEU A 232 -7.51 -9.29 -0.96
C LEU A 232 -6.70 -9.93 0.18
N ALA A 233 -7.35 -10.21 1.30
CA ALA A 233 -6.72 -10.84 2.46
C ALA A 233 -6.13 -12.22 2.11
N ARG A 234 -6.82 -13.02 1.29
CA ARG A 234 -6.32 -14.32 0.82
C ARG A 234 -5.08 -14.19 -0.06
N ILE A 235 -5.02 -13.21 -0.97
CA ILE A 235 -3.83 -12.96 -1.80
C ILE A 235 -2.67 -12.48 -0.92
N ARG A 236 -2.91 -11.53 -0.01
CA ARG A 236 -1.88 -11.03 0.92
C ARG A 236 -1.36 -12.16 1.83
N ALA A 237 -2.24 -13.02 2.34
CA ALA A 237 -1.86 -14.19 3.11
C ALA A 237 -1.04 -15.19 2.29
N PHE A 238 -1.33 -15.35 1.00
CA PHE A 238 -0.49 -16.14 0.08
C PHE A 238 0.89 -15.52 -0.08
N TYR A 239 0.99 -14.22 -0.36
CA TYR A 239 2.27 -13.50 -0.46
C TYR A 239 3.10 -13.58 0.82
N ALA A 240 2.46 -13.48 1.98
CA ALA A 240 3.12 -13.54 3.28
C ALA A 240 3.80 -14.89 3.56
N ARG A 241 3.45 -15.97 2.84
CA ARG A 241 4.14 -17.28 2.96
C ARG A 241 5.60 -17.21 2.48
N TYR A 242 5.93 -16.30 1.57
CA TYR A 242 7.25 -16.23 0.90
C TYR A 242 7.98 -14.90 1.09
N THR A 243 7.33 -13.90 1.67
CA THR A 243 7.84 -12.53 1.82
C THR A 243 7.93 -12.13 3.28
N VAL A 244 8.70 -11.08 3.56
CA VAL A 244 8.75 -10.44 4.88
C VAL A 244 8.19 -9.03 4.83
N ALA A 245 7.56 -8.62 5.92
CA ALA A 245 7.14 -7.25 6.15
C ALA A 245 8.38 -6.42 6.53
N THR A 246 8.97 -5.74 5.54
CA THR A 246 9.98 -4.72 5.76
C THR A 246 9.44 -3.38 5.29
N GLU A 247 9.80 -2.29 5.98
CA GLU A 247 9.56 -0.94 5.47
C GLU A 247 10.53 -0.69 4.31
N VAL A 248 10.20 -1.22 3.13
CA VAL A 248 10.94 -0.83 1.93
C VAL A 248 10.47 0.58 1.58
N VAL A 249 11.24 1.56 2.03
CA VAL A 249 11.09 2.94 1.61
C VAL A 249 11.59 3.03 0.18
N ASN A 250 10.65 3.22 -0.74
CA ASN A 250 10.93 3.40 -2.15
C ASN A 250 10.87 4.89 -2.46
N GLU A 251 11.97 5.44 -2.97
CA GLU A 251 11.91 6.75 -3.59
C GLU A 251 11.25 6.59 -4.96
N VAL A 252 10.04 7.10 -5.07
CA VAL A 252 9.24 7.10 -6.28
C VAL A 252 9.32 8.51 -6.85
N GLY A 253 9.83 8.62 -8.08
CA GLY A 253 10.04 9.91 -8.74
C GLY A 253 8.74 10.72 -8.78
N GLY A 254 8.74 11.90 -8.14
CA GLY A 254 7.62 12.85 -8.11
C GLY A 254 6.71 12.81 -6.88
N THR A 255 6.62 11.68 -6.18
CA THR A 255 5.75 11.50 -4.99
C THR A 255 6.55 11.33 -3.69
N GLY A 256 7.88 11.15 -3.79
CA GLY A 256 8.77 11.04 -2.64
C GLY A 256 8.89 9.62 -2.13
N LYS A 257 9.02 9.46 -0.80
CA LYS A 257 9.25 8.17 -0.13
C LYS A 257 7.91 7.44 0.09
N VAL A 258 7.63 6.42 -0.72
CA VAL A 258 6.46 5.54 -0.56
C VAL A 258 6.86 4.30 0.23
N LYS A 259 6.13 4.02 1.31
CA LYS A 259 6.29 2.79 2.10
C LYS A 259 5.49 1.66 1.44
N ASN A 260 6.15 0.55 1.13
CA ASN A 260 5.45 -0.69 0.83
C ASN A 260 5.60 -1.66 2.01
N GLU A 261 4.46 -2.05 2.59
CA GLU A 261 4.40 -2.97 3.72
C GLU A 261 4.42 -4.41 3.19
N GLY A 262 5.62 -4.96 2.97
CA GLY A 262 5.83 -6.35 2.55
C GLY A 262 6.32 -6.55 1.12
N GLY A 263 6.30 -7.80 0.65
CA GLY A 263 6.77 -8.17 -0.69
C GLY A 263 8.28 -8.40 -0.80
N ALA A 264 9.07 -8.07 0.23
CA ALA A 264 10.52 -8.25 0.22
C ALA A 264 10.94 -9.72 0.38
N ILE A 265 12.05 -10.09 -0.25
CA ILE A 265 12.66 -11.42 -0.11
C ILE A 265 13.35 -11.50 1.25
N PRO A 266 13.11 -12.55 2.07
CA PRO A 266 13.91 -12.81 3.26
C PRO A 266 15.27 -13.42 2.90
N LEU A 267 16.09 -12.66 2.15
CA LEU A 267 17.29 -13.17 1.48
C LEU A 267 18.32 -13.76 2.45
N ASP A 268 18.50 -13.16 3.62
CA ASP A 268 19.42 -13.67 4.65
C ASP A 268 19.10 -15.11 5.06
N ARG A 269 17.81 -15.45 5.22
CA ARG A 269 17.40 -16.83 5.58
C ARG A 269 17.81 -17.83 4.51
N TYR A 270 17.71 -17.46 3.23
CA TYR A 270 18.12 -18.32 2.12
C TYR A 270 19.64 -18.46 2.04
N LEU A 271 20.39 -17.36 2.18
CA LEU A 271 21.85 -17.38 2.17
C LEU A 271 22.44 -18.14 3.36
N ASP A 272 21.84 -18.00 4.55
CA ASP A 272 22.23 -18.75 5.74
C ASP A 272 22.00 -20.24 5.58
N ALA A 273 20.84 -20.65 5.05
CA ALA A 273 20.55 -22.06 4.79
C ALA A 273 21.52 -22.66 3.76
N LEU A 274 21.87 -21.93 2.69
CA LEU A 274 22.81 -22.40 1.67
C LEU A 274 24.25 -22.56 2.19
N GLN A 275 24.65 -21.72 3.14
CA GLN A 275 25.99 -21.73 3.76
C GLN A 275 26.04 -22.58 5.05
N GLY A 276 24.97 -23.31 5.39
CA GLY A 276 24.91 -24.18 6.56
C GLY A 276 24.82 -23.46 7.91
N ARG A 277 24.47 -22.16 7.91
CA ARG A 277 24.30 -21.32 9.12
C ARG A 277 22.86 -21.29 9.64
N GLY A 278 21.88 -21.74 8.84
CA GLY A 278 20.44 -21.66 9.17
C GLY A 278 19.63 -22.90 8.75
N ASP A 279 18.38 -22.98 9.22
CA ASP A 279 17.45 -24.07 8.92
C ASP A 279 16.69 -23.80 7.60
N PRO A 280 16.74 -24.73 6.61
CA PRO A 280 15.97 -24.59 5.36
C PRO A 280 14.45 -24.79 5.53
N ALA A 281 13.97 -25.19 6.71
CA ALA A 281 12.54 -25.38 6.95
C ALA A 281 11.72 -24.11 6.66
N GLY A 282 10.67 -24.25 5.84
CA GLY A 282 9.80 -23.15 5.44
C GLY A 282 10.36 -22.24 4.36
N LEU A 283 11.51 -22.56 3.75
CA LEU A 283 12.05 -21.85 2.59
C LEU A 283 11.62 -22.54 1.29
N SER A 284 11.50 -21.77 0.20
CA SER A 284 11.19 -22.31 -1.13
C SER A 284 12.33 -23.22 -1.63
N PRO A 285 12.07 -24.51 -1.90
CA PRO A 285 13.07 -25.41 -2.49
C PRO A 285 13.51 -24.96 -3.88
N LYS A 286 12.58 -24.38 -4.66
CA LYS A 286 12.82 -23.86 -6.01
C LYS A 286 13.85 -22.72 -5.96
N TYR A 287 13.65 -21.75 -5.08
CA TYR A 287 14.57 -20.62 -4.98
C TYR A 287 15.93 -21.01 -4.40
N LEU A 288 15.97 -21.95 -3.43
CA LEU A 288 17.22 -22.53 -2.95
C LEU A 288 18.03 -23.18 -4.09
N ALA A 289 17.38 -23.87 -5.02
CA ALA A 289 18.04 -24.46 -6.18
C ALA A 289 18.58 -23.38 -7.14
N ILE A 290 17.78 -22.35 -7.45
CA ILE A 290 18.17 -21.23 -8.32
C ILE A 290 19.38 -20.47 -7.73
N LEU A 291 19.32 -20.14 -6.44
CA LEU A 291 20.41 -19.46 -5.75
C LEU A 291 21.69 -20.31 -5.71
N ARG A 292 21.56 -21.61 -5.45
CA ARG A 292 22.70 -22.53 -5.45
C ARG A 292 23.36 -22.55 -6.83
N GLU A 293 22.57 -22.74 -7.89
CA GLU A 293 23.08 -22.73 -9.26
C GLU A 293 23.81 -21.41 -9.57
N ALA A 294 23.18 -20.27 -9.31
CA ALA A 294 23.74 -18.94 -9.57
C ALA A 294 25.03 -18.66 -8.79
N LEU A 295 25.14 -19.15 -7.54
CA LEU A 295 26.26 -18.89 -6.63
C LEU A 295 27.39 -19.93 -6.68
N THR A 296 27.18 -21.10 -7.32
CA THR A 296 28.25 -22.11 -7.45
C THR A 296 28.76 -22.32 -8.87
N SER A 297 27.98 -21.96 -9.90
CA SER A 297 28.31 -22.25 -11.30
C SER A 297 27.71 -21.22 -12.25
N GLY A 298 28.29 -21.11 -13.45
CA GLY A 298 27.73 -20.29 -14.53
C GLY A 298 28.81 -19.65 -15.40
N PRO A 299 28.42 -18.94 -16.47
CA PRO A 299 29.35 -18.16 -17.27
C PRO A 299 29.97 -17.03 -16.42
N PRO A 300 31.15 -16.52 -16.82
CA PRO A 300 31.76 -15.34 -16.19
C PRO A 300 30.79 -14.16 -16.20
N SER A 301 30.65 -13.49 -15.05
CA SER A 301 29.70 -12.41 -14.85
C SER A 301 30.26 -11.42 -13.84
N PRO A 302 30.55 -10.16 -14.24
CA PRO A 302 31.17 -9.17 -13.36
C PRO A 302 30.33 -8.85 -12.11
N LEU A 303 29.01 -9.12 -12.15
CA LEU A 303 28.11 -8.92 -11.00
C LEU A 303 27.98 -10.14 -10.10
N LEU A 304 28.02 -11.36 -10.65
CA LEU A 304 27.84 -12.59 -9.88
C LEU A 304 29.16 -13.17 -9.37
N ASP A 305 30.27 -13.00 -10.08
CA ASP A 305 31.56 -13.58 -9.70
C ASP A 305 32.08 -13.07 -8.34
N PRO A 306 31.97 -11.77 -7.99
CA PRO A 306 32.30 -11.31 -6.62
C PRO A 306 31.42 -11.96 -5.54
N LEU A 307 30.14 -12.19 -5.84
CA LEU A 307 29.21 -12.84 -4.92
C LEU A 307 29.50 -14.33 -4.78
N ARG A 308 29.84 -15.02 -5.88
CA ARG A 308 30.28 -16.42 -5.91
C ARG A 308 31.54 -16.61 -5.08
N ALA A 309 32.52 -15.71 -5.20
CA ALA A 309 33.75 -15.73 -4.40
C ALA A 309 33.45 -15.57 -2.89
N THR A 310 32.57 -14.62 -2.54
CA THR A 310 32.17 -14.38 -1.15
C THR A 310 31.36 -15.53 -0.57
N PHE A 311 30.51 -16.16 -1.38
CA PHE A 311 29.75 -17.36 -1.05
C PHE A 311 30.64 -18.57 -0.83
N ALA A 312 31.64 -18.79 -1.71
CA ALA A 312 32.62 -19.86 -1.54
C ALA A 312 33.44 -19.71 -0.24
N ALA A 313 33.64 -18.46 0.22
CA ALA A 313 34.25 -18.17 1.51
C ALA A 313 33.29 -18.32 2.72
N GLY A 314 32.01 -18.61 2.49
CA GLY A 314 30.99 -18.77 3.55
C GLY A 314 30.59 -17.48 4.24
N ARG A 315 30.81 -16.32 3.60
CA ARG A 315 30.62 -14.99 4.19
C ARG A 315 29.54 -14.15 3.50
N LEU A 316 28.84 -14.68 2.50
CA LEU A 316 27.86 -13.91 1.73
C LEU A 316 26.64 -13.54 2.60
N THR A 317 26.21 -12.28 2.50
CA THR A 317 25.05 -11.71 3.20
C THR A 317 24.18 -10.91 2.23
N SER A 318 22.96 -10.54 2.63
CA SER A 318 22.12 -9.65 1.82
C SER A 318 22.74 -8.27 1.60
N ALA A 319 23.61 -7.79 2.50
CA ALA A 319 24.31 -6.51 2.39
C ALA A 319 25.27 -6.45 1.19
N ASP A 320 25.75 -7.60 0.71
CA ASP A 320 26.60 -7.67 -0.50
C ASP A 320 25.78 -7.55 -1.80
N ILE A 321 24.46 -7.78 -1.72
CA ILE A 321 23.53 -7.87 -2.85
C ILE A 321 22.66 -6.61 -2.97
N GLU A 322 22.25 -6.04 -1.82
CA GLU A 322 21.37 -4.88 -1.74
C GLU A 322 21.87 -3.66 -2.56
N PRO A 323 23.17 -3.31 -2.58
CA PRO A 323 23.66 -2.20 -3.39
C PRO A 323 23.36 -2.38 -4.88
N TRP A 324 23.54 -3.60 -5.41
CA TRP A 324 23.22 -3.92 -6.81
C TRP A 324 21.72 -3.98 -7.07
N GLN A 325 20.91 -4.42 -6.09
CA GLN A 325 19.45 -4.29 -6.20
C GLN A 325 19.02 -2.82 -6.33
N LYS A 326 19.67 -1.89 -5.62
CA LYS A 326 19.41 -0.43 -5.73
C LYS A 326 19.95 0.19 -7.02
N ALA A 327 21.01 -0.36 -7.59
CA ALA A 327 21.60 0.10 -8.84
C ALA A 327 20.83 -0.35 -10.09
N LEU A 328 20.18 -1.52 -10.01
CA LEU A 328 19.54 -2.20 -11.15
C LEU A 328 18.01 -2.15 -11.13
N TRP A 329 17.40 -1.67 -10.06
CA TRP A 329 15.96 -1.48 -9.95
C TRP A 329 15.60 -0.07 -9.50
N ARG A 330 14.56 0.49 -10.11
CA ARG A 330 13.90 1.71 -9.63
C ARG A 330 12.44 1.43 -9.31
N PHE A 331 11.81 2.33 -8.56
CA PHE A 331 10.40 2.27 -8.23
C PHE A 331 9.64 3.46 -8.82
N THR A 332 8.42 3.20 -9.30
CA THR A 332 7.56 4.19 -9.97
C THR A 332 6.15 4.21 -9.33
N THR A 333 5.26 5.09 -9.79
CA THR A 333 3.86 5.14 -9.35
C THR A 333 2.98 4.16 -10.15
N ILE A 334 1.93 3.64 -9.52
CA ILE A 334 1.05 2.63 -10.14
C ILE A 334 -0.22 3.21 -10.76
N GLY A 335 -0.72 4.35 -10.23
CA GLY A 335 -2.08 4.82 -10.50
C GLY A 335 -2.44 4.98 -11.98
N HIS A 336 -1.46 5.25 -12.84
CA HIS A 336 -1.60 5.43 -14.29
C HIS A 336 -0.61 4.59 -15.12
N ILE A 337 -0.32 3.36 -14.70
CA ILE A 337 0.56 2.45 -15.46
C ILE A 337 0.04 2.24 -16.89
N GLY A 338 0.96 2.26 -17.86
CA GLY A 338 0.72 1.97 -19.28
C GLY A 338 0.30 3.18 -20.13
N LYS A 339 0.18 4.39 -19.56
CA LYS A 339 0.01 5.62 -20.34
C LYS A 339 1.25 5.92 -21.20
N ALA A 340 1.09 6.74 -22.24
CA ALA A 340 2.21 7.18 -23.09
C ALA A 340 3.30 7.83 -22.24
N ASN A 341 4.55 7.37 -22.38
CA ASN A 341 5.72 7.81 -21.60
C ASN A 341 5.55 7.69 -20.07
N GLY A 342 4.59 6.90 -19.60
CA GLY A 342 4.35 6.66 -18.17
C GLY A 342 5.07 5.43 -17.62
N PRO A 343 4.91 5.18 -16.32
CA PRO A 343 5.36 3.94 -15.68
C PRO A 343 4.80 2.69 -16.37
N LYS A 344 5.64 1.66 -16.49
CA LYS A 344 5.28 0.34 -17.05
C LYS A 344 5.05 -0.71 -15.98
N ALA A 345 5.74 -0.59 -14.85
CA ALA A 345 5.62 -1.47 -13.69
C ALA A 345 5.99 -0.69 -12.43
N TRP A 346 5.58 -1.17 -11.26
CA TRP A 346 5.97 -0.54 -9.99
C TRP A 346 7.46 -0.70 -9.73
N GLN A 347 8.01 -1.91 -9.91
CA GLN A 347 9.45 -2.18 -9.90
C GLN A 347 9.96 -2.28 -11.35
N GLU A 348 10.74 -1.30 -11.80
CA GLU A 348 11.29 -1.28 -13.15
C GLU A 348 12.78 -1.58 -13.18
N PRO A 349 13.25 -2.40 -14.14
CA PRO A 349 14.67 -2.59 -14.34
C PRO A 349 15.31 -1.30 -14.88
N VAL A 350 16.47 -0.96 -14.32
CA VAL A 350 17.35 0.09 -14.84
C VAL A 350 18.72 -0.48 -15.13
N THR A 351 19.44 0.19 -16.01
CA THR A 351 20.74 -0.27 -16.49
C THR A 351 21.73 0.87 -16.37
N PRO A 352 22.71 0.77 -15.46
CA PRO A 352 23.69 1.83 -15.19
C PRO A 352 24.78 1.87 -16.27
N LEU A 353 24.43 1.77 -17.55
CA LEU A 353 25.36 1.82 -18.67
C LEU A 353 25.15 3.10 -19.47
N VAL A 354 26.18 3.94 -19.58
CA VAL A 354 26.12 5.23 -20.27
C VAL A 354 27.27 5.37 -21.27
N ALA A 355 27.08 6.15 -22.34
CA ALA A 355 28.18 6.48 -23.25
C ALA A 355 29.09 7.60 -22.70
N ARG A 356 28.54 8.44 -21.81
CA ARG A 356 29.23 9.58 -21.20
C ARG A 356 28.63 9.89 -19.83
N GLN A 357 29.44 10.46 -18.94
CA GLN A 357 29.00 10.90 -17.62
C GLN A 357 29.55 12.29 -17.30
N GLU A 358 28.69 13.28 -17.08
CA GLU A 358 29.10 14.56 -16.47
C GLU A 358 29.00 14.42 -14.94
N ILE A 359 30.11 14.69 -14.25
CA ILE A 359 30.22 14.62 -12.80
C ILE A 359 30.34 16.05 -12.27
N ARG A 360 29.49 16.40 -11.30
CA ARG A 360 29.46 17.70 -10.63
C ARG A 360 29.73 17.52 -9.15
N VAL A 361 30.69 18.26 -8.61
CA VAL A 361 31.06 18.24 -7.21
C VAL A 361 31.03 19.66 -6.66
N THR A 362 30.09 19.95 -5.76
CA THR A 362 30.07 21.21 -5.02
C THR A 362 31.33 21.33 -4.17
N LEU A 363 31.93 22.51 -4.11
CA LEU A 363 33.19 22.74 -3.41
C LEU A 363 32.98 23.59 -2.15
N ASP A 364 33.77 23.31 -1.12
CA ASP A 364 33.76 24.08 0.13
C ASP A 364 34.83 25.20 0.06
N GLY A 365 34.43 26.42 0.38
CA GLY A 365 35.31 27.61 0.26
C GLY A 365 36.27 27.84 1.42
N ASP A 366 36.16 27.07 2.50
CA ASP A 366 36.88 27.34 3.76
C ASP A 366 38.36 26.91 3.71
N ARG A 367 38.72 26.03 2.77
CA ARG A 367 40.06 25.46 2.61
C ARG A 367 40.28 25.00 1.18
N ASP A 368 41.55 24.79 0.82
CA ASP A 368 41.92 24.17 -0.44
C ASP A 368 41.28 22.78 -0.56
N GLN A 369 40.79 22.46 -1.75
CA GLN A 369 40.05 21.24 -2.04
C GLN A 369 40.92 20.32 -2.91
N SER A 370 41.18 19.12 -2.42
CA SER A 370 41.77 18.04 -3.24
C SER A 370 40.66 17.14 -3.77
N LEU A 371 40.63 16.95 -5.09
CA LEU A 371 39.70 16.04 -5.76
C LEU A 371 40.49 14.93 -6.46
N PHE A 372 39.94 13.72 -6.44
CA PHE A 372 40.54 12.54 -7.03
C PHE A 372 39.65 12.00 -8.15
N LEU A 373 40.10 12.13 -9.39
CA LEU A 373 39.47 11.54 -10.57
C LEU A 373 39.89 10.06 -10.61
N VAL A 374 38.93 9.17 -10.33
CA VAL A 374 39.16 7.72 -10.24
C VAL A 374 38.47 7.05 -11.42
N ALA A 375 39.22 6.25 -12.18
CA ALA A 375 38.68 5.35 -13.19
C ALA A 375 39.04 3.90 -12.87
N THR A 376 38.09 2.98 -12.98
CA THR A 376 38.28 1.53 -12.76
C THR A 376 37.88 0.76 -14.00
N ASN A 377 38.29 -0.51 -14.11
CA ASN A 377 38.00 -1.42 -15.24
C ASN A 377 36.57 -2.01 -15.24
N ALA A 378 35.66 -1.43 -14.43
CA ALA A 378 34.28 -1.89 -14.27
C ALA A 378 34.10 -3.40 -14.00
N GLY A 379 35.12 -4.09 -13.49
CA GLY A 379 35.10 -5.50 -13.15
C GLY A 379 35.09 -6.48 -14.33
N ASP A 380 35.28 -6.04 -15.58
CA ASP A 380 35.41 -6.94 -16.75
C ASP A 380 36.85 -7.12 -17.27
N GLY A 381 37.83 -6.49 -16.59
CA GLY A 381 39.27 -6.62 -16.80
C GLY A 381 39.86 -5.54 -17.71
N ASP A 382 41.17 -5.32 -17.66
CA ASP A 382 41.81 -4.08 -18.14
C ASP A 382 41.86 -3.87 -19.68
N ALA A 383 41.25 -4.76 -20.47
CA ALA A 383 41.44 -4.80 -21.90
C ALA A 383 40.63 -3.70 -22.61
N GLY A 384 41.33 -2.69 -23.12
CA GLY A 384 40.70 -1.61 -23.90
C GLY A 384 39.99 -0.58 -23.04
N ASP A 385 40.44 -0.36 -21.80
CA ASP A 385 39.87 0.56 -20.81
C ASP A 385 40.60 1.90 -20.71
N LEU A 386 40.50 2.71 -21.77
CA LEU A 386 41.10 4.04 -21.83
C LEU A 386 40.01 5.10 -21.54
N VAL A 387 40.06 5.70 -20.35
CA VAL A 387 39.14 6.78 -19.97
C VAL A 387 39.66 8.12 -20.50
N ARG A 388 38.74 8.97 -20.94
CA ARG A 388 38.98 10.35 -21.37
C ARG A 388 38.18 11.30 -20.49
N TRP A 389 38.89 12.08 -19.68
CA TRP A 389 38.35 13.17 -18.87
C TRP A 389 38.39 14.47 -19.67
N GLU A 390 37.24 15.07 -19.94
CA GLU A 390 37.12 16.27 -20.77
C GLU A 390 36.31 17.37 -20.07
N ASN A 391 36.51 18.61 -20.54
CA ASN A 391 35.76 19.79 -20.10
C ASN A 391 35.79 20.03 -18.58
N ALA A 392 36.94 19.75 -17.96
CA ALA A 392 37.17 19.92 -16.53
C ALA A 392 37.25 21.42 -16.18
N ARG A 393 36.30 21.92 -15.38
CA ARG A 393 36.09 23.35 -15.15
C ARG A 393 35.42 23.65 -13.81
N LEU A 394 35.56 24.89 -13.35
CA LEU A 394 34.78 25.45 -12.24
C LEU A 394 33.56 26.21 -12.79
N VAL A 395 32.39 25.91 -12.25
CA VAL A 395 31.12 26.54 -12.60
C VAL A 395 30.57 27.25 -11.37
N ALA A 396 30.22 28.52 -11.49
CA ALA A 396 29.60 29.28 -10.41
C ALA A 396 28.53 30.22 -10.99
N LYS A 397 27.43 30.40 -10.25
CA LYS A 397 26.30 31.22 -10.72
C LYS A 397 26.76 32.67 -10.95
N GLY A 398 26.50 33.20 -12.14
CA GLY A 398 26.88 34.58 -12.51
C GLY A 398 28.35 34.79 -12.85
N ARG A 399 29.16 33.72 -12.88
CA ARG A 399 30.56 33.76 -13.34
C ARG A 399 30.71 32.95 -14.63
N PRO A 400 31.66 33.30 -15.52
CA PRO A 400 32.00 32.45 -16.65
C PRO A 400 32.59 31.11 -16.16
N ASP A 401 32.33 30.03 -16.89
CA ASP A 401 32.96 28.73 -16.65
C ASP A 401 34.49 28.86 -16.80
N ILE A 402 35.24 28.42 -15.79
CA ILE A 402 36.70 28.53 -15.74
C ILE A 402 37.33 27.15 -15.98
N PRO A 403 37.99 26.89 -17.12
CA PRO A 403 38.74 25.66 -17.33
C PRO A 403 39.83 25.47 -16.26
N LEU A 404 40.05 24.23 -15.80
CA LEU A 404 41.11 23.94 -14.82
C LEU A 404 42.50 24.35 -15.30
N THR A 405 42.77 24.22 -16.61
CA THR A 405 44.04 24.62 -17.24
C THR A 405 44.35 26.11 -17.06
N CYS A 406 43.33 26.94 -16.81
CA CYS A 406 43.46 28.39 -16.65
C CYS A 406 43.48 28.85 -15.19
N LEU A 407 43.43 27.94 -14.20
CA LEU A 407 43.42 28.33 -12.78
C LEU A 407 44.62 29.18 -12.36
N PRO A 408 45.88 28.85 -12.73
CA PRO A 408 47.03 29.67 -12.33
C PRO A 408 46.96 31.10 -12.89
N GLU A 409 46.52 31.25 -14.14
CA GLU A 409 46.34 32.55 -14.78
C GLU A 409 45.25 33.38 -14.09
N LEU A 410 44.14 32.74 -13.72
CA LEU A 410 43.05 33.41 -13.00
C LEU A 410 43.50 33.88 -11.62
N VAL A 411 44.22 33.05 -10.86
CA VAL A 411 44.76 33.45 -9.54
C VAL A 411 45.64 34.69 -9.69
N HIS A 412 46.55 34.69 -10.66
CA HIS A 412 47.41 35.84 -10.92
C HIS A 412 46.62 37.10 -11.31
N HIS A 413 45.59 36.97 -12.15
CA HIS A 413 44.71 38.08 -12.54
C HIS A 413 43.92 38.66 -11.37
N LEU A 414 43.41 37.80 -10.48
CA LEU A 414 42.67 38.21 -9.27
C LEU A 414 43.59 38.92 -8.28
N GLU A 415 44.82 38.44 -8.07
CA GLU A 415 45.82 39.09 -7.23
C GLU A 415 46.20 40.47 -7.78
N ALA A 416 46.47 40.59 -9.08
CA ALA A 416 46.74 41.88 -9.72
C ALA A 416 45.56 42.85 -9.59
N SER A 417 44.33 42.36 -9.76
CA SER A 417 43.10 43.15 -9.59
C SER A 417 42.90 43.60 -8.15
N ARG A 418 43.20 42.74 -7.17
CA ARG A 418 43.17 43.05 -5.73
C ARG A 418 44.10 44.22 -5.41
N THR A 419 45.34 44.17 -5.87
CA THR A 419 46.31 45.26 -5.68
C THR A 419 45.79 46.57 -6.29
N ARG A 420 45.18 46.51 -7.49
CA ARG A 420 44.63 47.69 -8.18
C ARG A 420 43.45 48.31 -7.44
N VAL A 421 42.52 47.50 -6.91
CA VAL A 421 41.39 47.98 -6.09
C VAL A 421 41.87 48.70 -4.84
N ILE A 422 42.84 48.13 -4.13
CA ILE A 422 43.41 48.74 -2.92
C ILE A 422 44.07 50.09 -3.27
N SER A 423 44.89 50.15 -4.33
CA SER A 423 45.58 51.40 -4.71
C SER A 423 44.63 52.51 -5.16
N GLU A 424 43.51 52.18 -5.80
CA GLU A 424 42.55 53.15 -6.33
C GLU A 424 41.41 53.50 -5.35
N THR A 425 41.34 52.84 -4.19
CA THR A 425 40.25 53.02 -3.21
C THR A 425 40.04 54.48 -2.82
N GLU A 426 41.11 55.20 -2.44
CA GLU A 426 40.98 56.60 -2.00
C GLU A 426 40.47 57.53 -3.12
N ARG A 427 40.94 57.34 -4.36
CA ARG A 427 40.46 58.11 -5.53
C ARG A 427 39.01 57.78 -5.86
N CYS A 428 38.62 56.51 -5.84
CA CYS A 428 37.24 56.11 -6.11
C CYS A 428 36.27 56.67 -5.06
N LEU A 429 36.62 56.58 -3.78
CA LEU A 429 35.83 57.15 -2.70
C LEU A 429 35.76 58.68 -2.80
N ALA A 430 36.85 59.37 -3.14
CA ALA A 430 36.84 60.81 -3.38
C ALA A 430 35.94 61.21 -4.57
N ALA A 431 36.00 60.46 -5.68
CA ALA A 431 35.13 60.67 -6.84
C ALA A 431 33.64 60.46 -6.48
N ILE A 432 33.33 59.44 -5.67
CA ILE A 432 31.97 59.21 -5.15
C ILE A 432 31.52 60.35 -4.24
N ALA A 433 32.38 60.85 -3.35
CA ALA A 433 32.07 61.96 -2.45
C ALA A 433 31.82 63.27 -3.21
N ALA A 434 32.57 63.52 -4.29
CA ALA A 434 32.43 64.70 -5.14
C ALA A 434 31.35 64.57 -6.23
N GLY A 435 30.77 63.39 -6.43
CA GLY A 435 29.81 63.12 -7.51
C GLY A 435 30.44 63.12 -8.91
N THR A 436 31.75 62.89 -9.04
CA THR A 436 32.49 62.90 -10.30
C THR A 436 32.78 61.47 -10.81
N ALA A 437 33.38 61.39 -12.00
CA ALA A 437 33.87 60.15 -12.62
C ALA A 437 35.43 60.12 -12.68
N ASP A 438 36.10 60.87 -11.82
CA ASP A 438 37.57 61.05 -11.86
C ASP A 438 38.31 59.91 -11.12
N ALA A 439 38.06 58.67 -11.56
CA ALA A 439 38.71 57.46 -11.08
C ALA A 439 38.63 56.35 -12.15
N ASP A 440 39.23 55.20 -11.90
CA ASP A 440 39.10 54.03 -12.79
C ASP A 440 37.63 53.59 -12.89
N ASP A 441 37.02 53.66 -14.06
CA ASP A 441 35.59 53.42 -14.28
C ASP A 441 35.11 52.05 -13.77
N ALA A 442 35.92 51.00 -13.92
CA ALA A 442 35.53 49.65 -13.49
C ALA A 442 35.53 49.52 -11.96
N ILE A 443 36.57 50.06 -11.31
CA ILE A 443 36.70 50.02 -9.85
C ILE A 443 35.72 50.99 -9.19
N LEU A 444 35.51 52.16 -9.80
CA LEU A 444 34.51 53.14 -9.37
C LEU A 444 33.10 52.56 -9.49
N GLY A 445 32.80 51.86 -10.59
CA GLY A 445 31.56 51.11 -10.76
C GLY A 445 31.36 50.06 -9.67
N ALA A 446 32.39 49.26 -9.39
CA ALA A 446 32.36 48.24 -8.33
C ALA A 446 32.17 48.86 -6.92
N TRP A 447 32.77 50.02 -6.64
CA TRP A 447 32.55 50.73 -5.38
C TRP A 447 31.14 51.32 -5.28
N ARG A 448 30.62 51.92 -6.35
CA ARG A 448 29.24 52.42 -6.40
C ARG A 448 28.25 51.29 -6.19
N GLU A 449 28.49 50.14 -6.81
CA GLU A 449 27.69 48.93 -6.62
C GLU A 449 27.83 48.37 -5.20
N TYR A 450 29.03 48.31 -4.64
CA TYR A 450 29.24 47.80 -3.27
C TYR A 450 28.63 48.71 -2.18
N LEU A 451 28.59 50.02 -2.43
CA LEU A 451 28.05 51.03 -1.51
C LEU A 451 26.57 51.37 -1.75
N GLY A 452 25.93 50.79 -2.78
CA GLY A 452 24.54 51.08 -3.15
C GLY A 452 24.29 52.49 -3.70
N ILE A 453 25.27 53.09 -4.37
CA ILE A 453 25.20 54.45 -4.90
C ILE A 453 24.85 54.40 -6.39
N GLY A 454 23.59 54.66 -6.73
CA GLY A 454 23.08 54.69 -8.10
C GLY A 454 21.60 54.29 -8.23
N ALA A 455 21.12 54.16 -9.46
CA ALA A 455 19.75 53.68 -9.74
C ALA A 455 19.58 52.23 -9.26
N THR A 456 18.43 51.92 -8.64
CA THR A 456 18.12 50.57 -8.18
C THR A 456 17.72 49.68 -9.36
N SER A 457 18.37 48.53 -9.51
CA SER A 457 17.94 47.51 -10.46
C SER A 457 16.71 46.77 -9.93
N LEU A 458 15.58 46.90 -10.64
CA LEU A 458 14.31 46.24 -10.30
C LEU A 458 14.11 45.03 -11.22
N ALA A 459 14.90 43.98 -11.01
CA ALA A 459 14.87 42.74 -11.78
C ALA A 459 15.10 41.50 -10.88
N PRO A 460 14.61 40.31 -11.28
CA PRO A 460 13.79 40.04 -12.46
C PRO A 460 12.32 40.47 -12.30
N LEU A 461 11.80 41.13 -13.34
CA LEU A 461 10.38 41.43 -13.49
C LEU A 461 9.58 40.14 -13.69
N LEU A 462 8.33 40.11 -13.21
CA LEU A 462 7.37 39.09 -13.61
C LEU A 462 6.98 39.32 -15.07
N THR A 463 7.22 38.31 -15.92
CA THR A 463 7.02 38.41 -17.37
C THR A 463 5.84 37.59 -17.89
N GLY A 464 5.36 36.60 -17.12
CA GLY A 464 4.19 35.82 -17.50
C GLY A 464 2.92 36.64 -17.38
N ARG A 465 2.15 36.78 -18.46
CA ARG A 465 0.85 37.46 -18.43
C ARG A 465 -0.25 36.51 -17.97
N LEU A 466 -1.14 37.00 -17.11
CA LEU A 466 -2.41 36.38 -16.77
C LEU A 466 -3.54 37.29 -17.25
N GLU A 467 -4.07 37.00 -18.43
CA GLU A 467 -5.10 37.82 -19.09
C GLU A 467 -6.49 37.65 -18.48
N ARG A 468 -6.73 36.53 -17.78
CA ARG A 468 -7.95 36.20 -17.05
C ARG A 468 -7.68 35.06 -16.07
N THR A 469 -8.52 34.94 -15.05
CA THR A 469 -8.62 33.73 -14.23
C THR A 469 -9.73 32.82 -14.78
N PRO A 470 -9.83 31.55 -14.34
CA PRO A 470 -10.87 30.64 -14.85
C PRO A 470 -12.30 31.19 -14.69
N ASP A 471 -12.54 31.89 -13.58
CA ASP A 471 -13.87 32.37 -13.20
C ASP A 471 -14.13 33.85 -13.56
N TYR A 472 -13.09 34.66 -13.79
CA TYR A 472 -13.21 36.11 -13.98
C TYR A 472 -12.27 36.66 -15.07
N ASP A 473 -12.82 37.31 -16.09
CA ASP A 473 -12.09 37.93 -17.21
C ASP A 473 -11.52 39.33 -16.89
N PHE A 474 -12.06 39.97 -15.85
CA PHE A 474 -11.63 41.27 -15.33
C PHE A 474 -10.55 41.17 -14.25
N VAL A 475 -10.20 39.96 -13.78
CA VAL A 475 -9.03 39.78 -12.91
C VAL A 475 -7.83 39.39 -13.75
N ARG A 476 -6.84 40.27 -13.73
CA ARG A 476 -5.66 40.22 -14.61
C ARG A 476 -4.40 40.43 -13.79
N GLY A 477 -3.24 40.10 -14.35
CA GLY A 477 -1.98 40.37 -13.66
C GLY A 477 -0.77 39.68 -14.25
N TRP A 478 0.29 39.67 -13.46
CA TRP A 478 1.58 39.08 -13.82
C TRP A 478 1.82 37.84 -12.97
N LYS A 479 2.38 36.80 -13.57
CA LYS A 479 2.72 35.52 -12.94
C LYS A 479 4.16 35.11 -13.20
N GLY A 480 4.72 34.37 -12.24
CA GLY A 480 5.96 33.63 -12.36
C GLY A 480 5.69 32.13 -12.25
N ASP A 481 6.74 31.37 -11.97
CA ASP A 481 6.64 29.93 -11.72
C ASP A 481 5.98 29.65 -10.35
N ASN A 482 5.44 28.44 -10.17
CA ASN A 482 4.94 27.94 -8.88
C ASN A 482 3.93 28.87 -8.17
N ALA A 483 2.90 29.32 -8.89
CA ALA A 483 1.81 30.18 -8.40
C ALA A 483 2.21 31.60 -7.94
N LEU A 484 3.47 31.99 -8.09
CA LEU A 484 3.93 33.36 -7.86
C LEU A 484 3.14 34.34 -8.71
N SER A 485 2.49 35.35 -8.13
CA SER A 485 1.70 36.31 -8.91
C SER A 485 1.48 37.67 -8.24
N VAL A 486 1.17 38.68 -9.06
CA VAL A 486 0.57 39.95 -8.67
C VAL A 486 -0.66 40.16 -9.55
N LEU A 487 -1.84 40.20 -8.93
CA LEU A 487 -3.14 40.26 -9.58
C LEU A 487 -3.84 41.57 -9.23
N ALA A 488 -4.66 42.06 -10.14
CA ALA A 488 -5.54 43.19 -9.90
C ALA A 488 -6.96 42.93 -10.37
N ASN A 489 -7.91 43.50 -9.64
CA ASN A 489 -9.34 43.42 -9.95
C ASN A 489 -9.83 44.78 -10.43
N ALA A 490 -10.16 44.88 -11.72
CA ALA A 490 -10.63 46.11 -12.35
C ALA A 490 -12.15 46.35 -12.18
N SER A 491 -12.86 45.44 -11.50
CA SER A 491 -14.32 45.49 -11.38
C SER A 491 -14.80 46.10 -10.06
N ASP A 492 -16.09 46.43 -10.03
CA ASP A 492 -16.82 46.85 -8.82
C ASP A 492 -17.15 45.69 -7.87
N ALA A 493 -16.82 44.44 -8.23
CA ALA A 493 -17.16 43.26 -7.45
C ALA A 493 -15.97 42.77 -6.62
N THR A 494 -16.20 42.45 -5.35
CA THR A 494 -15.27 41.61 -4.57
C THR A 494 -15.43 40.17 -5.04
N VAL A 495 -14.32 39.53 -5.41
CA VAL A 495 -14.27 38.17 -5.95
C VAL A 495 -13.35 37.28 -5.13
N ARG A 496 -13.36 35.97 -5.41
CA ARG A 496 -12.55 34.99 -4.67
C ARG A 496 -11.70 34.14 -5.61
N ILE A 497 -10.38 34.27 -5.51
CA ILE A 497 -9.41 33.63 -6.42
C ILE A 497 -8.13 33.27 -5.65
N PRO A 498 -7.94 31.99 -5.29
CA PRO A 498 -8.72 31.27 -4.27
C PRO A 498 -8.98 32.07 -2.96
N GLY A 499 -8.30 33.20 -2.72
CA GLY A 499 -8.51 34.11 -1.60
C GLY A 499 -9.37 35.33 -1.97
N ILE A 500 -9.75 36.14 -0.98
CA ILE A 500 -10.58 37.33 -1.19
C ILE A 500 -9.78 38.42 -1.92
N LEU A 501 -10.30 38.87 -3.08
CA LEU A 501 -9.78 40.00 -3.84
C LEU A 501 -10.86 41.08 -3.95
N ARG A 502 -10.65 42.21 -3.27
CA ARG A 502 -11.62 43.31 -3.21
C ARG A 502 -11.80 43.99 -4.57
N ALA A 503 -12.94 44.65 -4.78
CA ALA A 503 -13.15 45.55 -5.91
C ALA A 503 -12.03 46.60 -5.99
N HIS A 504 -11.56 46.92 -7.20
CA HIS A 504 -10.51 47.92 -7.46
C HIS A 504 -9.27 47.77 -6.57
N SER A 505 -8.75 46.55 -6.43
CA SER A 505 -7.62 46.25 -5.54
C SER A 505 -6.53 45.40 -6.20
N VAL A 506 -5.36 45.38 -5.58
CA VAL A 506 -4.19 44.60 -6.00
C VAL A 506 -3.84 43.58 -4.90
N ALA A 507 -3.49 42.37 -5.32
CA ALA A 507 -3.03 41.31 -4.43
C ALA A 507 -1.81 40.59 -4.99
N ALA A 508 -1.03 39.99 -4.10
CA ALA A 508 0.16 39.23 -4.43
C ALA A 508 0.12 37.84 -3.80
N HIS A 509 0.78 36.88 -4.43
CA HIS A 509 0.93 35.52 -3.91
C HIS A 509 2.39 35.06 -4.09
N PRO A 510 3.07 34.58 -3.02
CA PRO A 510 4.44 34.06 -3.10
C PRO A 510 4.51 32.64 -3.72
N SER A 511 5.72 32.15 -3.97
CA SER A 511 6.00 30.71 -4.20
C SER A 511 6.79 30.14 -3.00
N PRO A 512 7.01 28.81 -2.88
CA PRO A 512 7.74 28.24 -1.73
C PRO A 512 9.14 28.85 -1.50
N ASP A 513 9.81 29.22 -2.58
CA ASP A 513 11.21 29.66 -2.60
C ASP A 513 11.38 31.12 -3.04
N ARG A 514 10.28 31.81 -3.41
CA ARG A 514 10.31 33.20 -3.88
C ARG A 514 9.20 34.06 -3.29
N ALA A 515 9.54 35.30 -2.99
CA ALA A 515 8.59 36.34 -2.62
C ALA A 515 8.11 37.13 -3.84
N ALA A 516 6.85 37.58 -3.80
CA ALA A 516 6.28 38.54 -4.74
C ALA A 516 6.57 39.97 -4.25
N VAL A 517 7.06 40.83 -5.15
CA VAL A 517 7.47 42.19 -4.78
C VAL A 517 6.72 43.20 -5.62
N ILE A 518 6.11 44.18 -4.95
CA ILE A 518 5.51 45.36 -5.58
C ILE A 518 6.40 46.55 -5.24
N ALA A 519 7.04 47.13 -6.25
CA ALA A 519 8.00 48.22 -6.07
C ALA A 519 7.55 49.49 -6.79
N TRP A 520 7.53 50.62 -6.08
CA TRP A 520 7.39 51.95 -6.63
C TRP A 520 8.77 52.56 -6.85
N GLN A 521 9.13 52.88 -8.09
CA GLN A 521 10.35 53.60 -8.41
C GLN A 521 10.10 55.11 -8.35
N SER A 522 10.87 55.82 -7.52
CA SER A 522 10.69 57.25 -7.31
C SER A 522 10.97 58.01 -8.60
N PRO A 523 10.01 58.81 -9.11
CA PRO A 523 10.24 59.77 -10.19
C PRO A 523 10.75 61.12 -9.66
N VAL A 524 10.76 61.32 -8.34
CA VAL A 524 11.06 62.60 -7.68
C VAL A 524 12.27 62.51 -6.76
N SER A 525 12.86 63.66 -6.46
CA SER A 525 13.82 63.85 -5.38
C SER A 525 13.12 64.58 -4.24
N GLY A 526 13.14 64.03 -3.03
CA GLY A 526 12.48 64.65 -1.89
C GLY A 526 12.19 63.71 -0.73
N ARG A 527 11.36 64.18 0.20
CA ARG A 527 10.86 63.41 1.35
C ARG A 527 9.43 62.99 1.05
N ILE A 528 9.13 61.71 1.24
CA ILE A 528 7.80 61.15 1.02
C ILE A 528 7.21 60.60 2.33
N VAL A 529 5.89 60.54 2.36
CA VAL A 529 5.10 59.85 3.38
C VAL A 529 4.56 58.56 2.77
N ILE A 530 4.78 57.43 3.46
CA ILE A 530 4.32 56.11 3.03
C ILE A 530 3.16 55.67 3.92
N ARG A 531 2.03 55.29 3.33
CA ARG A 531 0.85 54.74 4.04
C ARG A 531 0.40 53.47 3.34
N GLY A 532 -0.19 52.55 4.08
CA GLY A 532 -0.67 51.30 3.49
C GLY A 532 -0.99 50.24 4.52
N ALA A 533 -1.46 49.10 4.02
CA ALA A 533 -1.74 47.92 4.81
C ALA A 533 -1.58 46.66 3.94
N VAL A 534 -1.32 45.53 4.60
CA VAL A 534 -1.36 44.21 3.99
C VAL A 534 -2.37 43.35 4.73
N THR A 535 -3.14 42.57 3.96
CA THR A 535 -4.19 41.71 4.52
C THR A 535 -4.09 40.33 3.92
N ASP A 536 -3.98 39.31 4.77
CA ASP A 536 -4.16 37.92 4.38
C ASP A 536 -5.57 37.70 3.78
N GLY A 537 -5.63 37.31 2.51
CA GLY A 537 -6.85 37.08 1.75
C GLY A 537 -7.54 35.75 2.05
N HIS A 538 -6.95 34.87 2.87
CA HIS A 538 -7.55 33.59 3.26
C HIS A 538 -7.78 33.52 4.78
N PRO A 539 -8.89 34.06 5.29
CA PRO A 539 -9.15 34.02 6.73
C PRO A 539 -9.33 32.59 7.28
N GLU A 540 -9.67 31.63 6.42
CA GLU A 540 -9.98 30.24 6.79
C GLU A 540 -8.81 29.23 6.71
N CYS A 541 -7.72 29.53 6.01
CA CYS A 541 -6.62 28.57 5.82
C CYS A 541 -5.27 29.27 5.65
N GLY A 542 -4.17 28.52 5.81
CA GLY A 542 -2.81 29.04 5.74
C GLY A 542 -2.18 29.32 7.11
N ASN A 543 -0.87 29.46 7.14
CA ASN A 543 -0.12 29.88 8.33
C ASN A 543 0.05 31.42 8.41
N GLY A 544 -0.52 32.15 7.44
CA GLY A 544 -0.37 33.59 7.28
C GLY A 544 0.90 33.94 6.52
N ILE A 545 1.03 35.22 6.16
CA ILE A 545 2.08 35.73 5.29
C ILE A 545 3.12 36.53 6.06
N GLU A 546 4.38 36.44 5.62
CA GLU A 546 5.45 37.35 6.08
C GLU A 546 5.57 38.51 5.09
N TRP A 547 5.69 39.72 5.60
CA TRP A 547 5.84 40.92 4.77
C TRP A 547 6.95 41.84 5.27
N SER A 548 7.57 42.57 4.34
CA SER A 548 8.49 43.68 4.64
C SER A 548 8.22 44.90 3.75
N LEU A 549 8.41 46.09 4.33
CA LEU A 549 8.46 47.36 3.61
C LEU A 549 9.91 47.85 3.58
N GLU A 550 10.42 48.11 2.38
CA GLU A 550 11.83 48.35 2.11
C GLU A 550 12.04 49.59 1.26
N VAL A 551 13.11 50.35 1.52
CA VAL A 551 13.65 51.36 0.61
C VAL A 551 14.92 50.81 -0.01
N ARG A 552 14.99 50.83 -1.34
CA ARG A 552 16.11 50.32 -2.13
C ARG A 552 16.85 51.47 -2.78
N ARG A 553 18.18 51.48 -2.61
CA ARG A 553 19.09 52.49 -3.16
C ARG A 553 20.30 51.78 -3.77
N GLY A 554 20.40 51.79 -5.10
CA GLY A 554 21.34 50.91 -5.80
C GLY A 554 21.13 49.44 -5.43
N THR A 555 22.15 48.81 -4.85
CA THR A 555 22.16 47.44 -4.29
C THR A 555 21.84 47.39 -2.80
N THR A 556 21.78 48.54 -2.11
CA THR A 556 21.47 48.61 -0.68
C THR A 556 19.97 48.60 -0.46
N MET A 557 19.57 48.01 0.66
CA MET A 557 18.18 47.92 1.09
C MET A 557 18.09 48.30 2.57
N GLU A 558 17.25 49.27 2.87
CA GLU A 558 16.87 49.71 4.20
C GLU A 558 15.47 49.17 4.49
N ARG A 559 15.32 48.41 5.58
CA ARG A 559 14.02 47.84 5.96
C ARG A 559 13.32 48.77 6.93
N LEU A 560 12.20 49.34 6.49
CA LEU A 560 11.43 50.31 7.27
C LEU A 560 10.44 49.63 8.23
N ALA A 561 9.83 48.53 7.81
CA ALA A 561 8.89 47.77 8.62
C ALA A 561 8.85 46.29 8.19
N THR A 562 8.44 45.43 9.12
CA THR A 562 8.17 44.00 8.87
C THR A 562 7.01 43.54 9.71
N GLY A 563 6.35 42.48 9.28
CA GLY A 563 5.36 41.83 10.12
C GLY A 563 4.84 40.53 9.52
N VAL A 564 3.83 40.02 10.21
CA VAL A 564 3.06 38.85 9.78
C VAL A 564 1.60 39.27 9.76
N SER A 565 0.87 38.92 8.70
CA SER A 565 -0.59 39.02 8.64
C SER A 565 -1.17 37.61 8.57
N LYS A 566 -2.24 37.34 9.32
CA LYS A 566 -2.90 36.03 9.35
C LYS A 566 -4.40 36.19 9.59
N GLY A 567 -5.21 35.34 8.97
CA GLY A 567 -6.61 35.16 9.33
C GLY A 567 -7.49 36.34 8.92
N GLY A 568 -7.13 37.05 7.84
CA GLY A 568 -7.87 38.24 7.40
C GLY A 568 -7.51 39.54 8.13
N GLU A 569 -6.52 39.52 9.03
CA GLU A 569 -6.12 40.73 9.76
C GLU A 569 -5.39 41.72 8.84
N SER A 570 -5.94 42.93 8.71
CA SER A 570 -5.28 44.04 8.01
C SER A 570 -4.20 44.66 8.90
N VAL A 571 -2.93 44.49 8.52
CA VAL A 571 -1.77 44.99 9.26
C VAL A 571 -1.22 46.25 8.60
N PRO A 572 -1.07 47.38 9.32
CA PRO A 572 -0.59 48.63 8.74
C PRO A 572 0.92 48.58 8.41
N LEU A 573 1.28 49.18 7.26
CA LEU A 573 2.67 49.37 6.80
C LEU A 573 3.27 50.73 7.24
N GLY A 574 2.46 51.62 7.82
CA GLY A 574 2.81 53.00 8.15
C GLY A 574 1.69 53.70 8.94
N PRO A 575 1.68 55.05 9.06
CA PRO A 575 2.47 56.00 8.27
C PRO A 575 3.95 56.01 8.63
N ILE A 576 4.81 56.06 7.62
CA ILE A 576 6.23 56.37 7.78
C ILE A 576 6.49 57.71 7.14
N GLU A 577 6.92 58.67 7.95
CA GLU A 577 7.15 60.05 7.55
C GLU A 577 8.64 60.28 7.24
N ASP A 578 8.91 61.34 6.47
CA ASP A 578 10.27 61.81 6.17
C ASP A 578 11.19 60.80 5.47
N VAL A 579 10.65 59.91 4.63
CA VAL A 579 11.47 58.95 3.88
C VAL A 579 12.13 59.67 2.70
N ALA A 580 13.46 59.82 2.73
CA ALA A 580 14.21 60.40 1.62
C ALA A 580 14.23 59.47 0.41
N VAL A 581 14.00 59.99 -0.79
CA VAL A 581 14.13 59.26 -2.06
C VAL A 581 14.72 60.17 -3.14
N GLU A 582 15.46 59.56 -4.08
CA GLU A 582 15.97 60.20 -5.30
C GLU A 582 15.42 59.47 -6.55
N PRO A 583 15.40 60.14 -7.72
CA PRO A 583 14.98 59.51 -8.96
C PRO A 583 15.72 58.19 -9.23
N GLY A 584 14.96 57.12 -9.46
CA GLY A 584 15.50 55.78 -9.73
C GLY A 584 15.73 54.89 -8.50
N GLN A 585 15.58 55.41 -7.28
CA GLN A 585 15.46 54.61 -6.05
C GLN A 585 14.04 54.04 -5.92
N ALA A 586 13.83 53.04 -5.07
CA ALA A 586 12.51 52.40 -4.98
C ALA A 586 12.04 52.16 -3.55
N VAL A 587 10.72 52.17 -3.36
CA VAL A 587 10.04 51.65 -2.17
C VAL A 587 9.38 50.34 -2.56
N ALA A 588 9.63 49.26 -1.83
CA ALA A 588 9.14 47.92 -2.16
C ALA A 588 8.38 47.29 -0.99
N VAL A 589 7.21 46.72 -1.29
CA VAL A 589 6.50 45.80 -0.40
C VAL A 589 6.81 44.38 -0.87
N VAL A 590 7.37 43.58 0.02
CA VAL A 590 7.74 42.18 -0.23
C VAL A 590 6.75 41.28 0.49
N ILE A 591 6.13 40.36 -0.23
CA ILE A 591 5.22 39.33 0.30
C ILE A 591 5.89 37.96 0.15
N GLY A 592 6.26 37.34 1.26
CA GLY A 592 7.02 36.09 1.32
C GLY A 592 6.26 34.91 1.93
N PRO A 593 6.68 33.67 1.61
CA PRO A 593 6.10 32.46 2.18
C PRO A 593 6.57 32.27 3.63
N ARG A 594 5.64 32.24 4.58
CA ARG A 594 5.99 32.07 6.00
C ARG A 594 6.47 30.63 6.24
N ASP A 595 7.66 30.47 6.80
CA ASP A 595 8.28 29.16 7.07
C ASP A 595 8.40 28.26 5.80
N GLY A 596 8.48 28.88 4.61
CA GLY A 596 8.48 28.17 3.31
C GLY A 596 7.12 27.59 2.91
N ASN A 597 6.06 27.84 3.69
CA ASN A 597 4.69 27.55 3.32
C ASN A 597 4.12 28.74 2.54
N HIS A 598 3.43 28.43 1.43
CA HIS A 598 2.79 29.38 0.52
C HIS A 598 1.33 29.01 0.26
N SER A 599 0.81 28.01 0.96
CA SER A 599 -0.56 27.52 0.79
C SER A 599 -1.53 28.50 1.44
N CYS A 600 -2.48 29.00 0.65
CA CYS A 600 -3.43 30.03 1.07
C CYS A 600 -2.79 31.39 1.39
N ASP A 601 -1.76 31.82 0.66
CA ASP A 601 -1.03 33.08 0.93
C ASP A 601 -1.38 34.24 -0.02
N HIS A 602 -2.60 34.25 -0.57
CA HIS A 602 -3.10 35.40 -1.34
C HIS A 602 -3.18 36.62 -0.42
N THR A 603 -2.48 37.71 -0.75
CA THR A 603 -2.34 38.88 0.13
C THR A 603 -2.80 40.14 -0.59
N ALA A 604 -3.81 40.82 -0.05
CA ALA A 604 -4.19 42.14 -0.54
C ALA A 604 -3.16 43.18 -0.07
N VAL A 605 -2.73 44.05 -0.99
CA VAL A 605 -1.71 45.09 -0.72
C VAL A 605 -2.28 46.46 -1.04
N ASP A 606 -2.38 47.30 0.00
CA ASP A 606 -2.72 48.72 -0.12
C ASP A 606 -1.45 49.55 0.11
N LEU A 607 -1.08 50.39 -0.84
CA LEU A 607 0.10 51.26 -0.73
C LEU A 607 -0.15 52.61 -1.37
N THR A 608 0.08 53.67 -0.61
CA THR A 608 -0.02 55.06 -1.03
C THR A 608 1.26 55.81 -0.64
N LEU A 609 1.87 56.51 -1.58
CA LEU A 609 3.04 57.36 -1.36
C LEU A 609 2.71 58.80 -1.71
N SER A 610 3.21 59.77 -0.94
CA SER A 610 3.00 61.19 -1.22
C SER A 610 4.21 62.03 -0.94
N ASP A 611 4.56 62.96 -1.84
CA ASP A 611 5.59 63.99 -1.63
C ASP A 611 4.99 65.32 -1.12
N GLY A 612 3.70 65.33 -0.76
CA GLY A 612 2.93 66.51 -0.38
C GLY A 612 2.30 67.28 -1.55
N THR A 613 2.69 67.00 -2.79
CA THR A 613 2.11 67.58 -4.03
C THR A 613 1.42 66.53 -4.90
N THR A 614 2.07 65.38 -5.06
CA THR A 614 1.61 64.23 -5.85
C THR A 614 1.36 63.08 -4.90
N THR A 615 0.33 62.29 -5.19
CA THR A 615 0.03 61.05 -4.48
C THR A 615 -0.01 59.92 -5.49
N TRP A 616 0.77 58.87 -5.23
CA TRP A 616 0.78 57.62 -6.00
C TRP A 616 0.03 56.58 -5.18
N ASP A 617 -1.01 55.99 -5.75
CA ASP A 617 -1.87 55.02 -5.07
C ASP A 617 -1.90 53.73 -5.87
N LEU A 618 -1.37 52.65 -5.30
CA LEU A 618 -1.21 51.37 -5.97
C LEU A 618 -2.53 50.86 -6.57
N ALA A 619 -3.62 50.94 -5.81
CA ALA A 619 -4.91 50.42 -6.24
C ALA A 619 -5.48 51.28 -7.38
N ALA A 620 -5.46 52.60 -7.23
CA ALA A 620 -5.98 53.52 -8.26
C ALA A 620 -5.14 53.52 -9.54
N ASP A 621 -3.82 53.41 -9.42
CA ASP A 621 -2.89 53.48 -10.54
C ASP A 621 -2.86 52.17 -11.34
N VAL A 622 -3.00 51.01 -10.69
CA VAL A 622 -2.74 49.70 -11.29
C VAL A 622 -3.99 48.89 -11.58
N SER A 623 -5.02 48.96 -10.73
CA SER A 623 -6.18 48.06 -10.88
C SER A 623 -6.98 48.20 -12.18
N PRO A 624 -7.09 49.38 -12.83
CA PRO A 624 -7.82 49.49 -14.09
C PRO A 624 -7.18 48.73 -15.26
N ASP A 625 -5.84 48.66 -15.34
CA ASP A 625 -5.13 47.97 -16.42
C ASP A 625 -3.67 47.56 -16.05
N ILE A 626 -3.55 46.63 -15.11
CA ILE A 626 -2.24 46.07 -14.69
C ILE A 626 -1.41 45.48 -15.85
N LEU A 627 -2.04 45.13 -16.98
CA LEU A 627 -1.36 44.53 -18.14
C LEU A 627 -0.86 45.56 -19.17
N ALA A 628 -1.08 46.86 -18.95
CA ALA A 628 -0.53 47.93 -19.78
C ALA A 628 1.01 47.82 -19.90
N GLY A 629 1.68 47.35 -18.85
CA GLY A 629 3.11 47.05 -18.85
C GLY A 629 3.62 46.53 -17.51
N ASN A 630 4.82 45.96 -17.51
CA ASN A 630 5.63 45.77 -16.31
C ASN A 630 7.05 46.24 -16.66
N PRO A 631 7.41 47.49 -16.35
CA PRO A 631 6.73 48.41 -15.42
C PRO A 631 5.41 49.00 -15.90
N HIS A 632 4.53 49.34 -14.95
CA HIS A 632 3.30 50.11 -15.14
C HIS A 632 3.45 51.50 -14.51
N GLY A 633 3.87 52.49 -15.32
CA GLY A 633 4.25 53.80 -14.77
C GLY A 633 5.44 53.66 -13.81
N PRO A 634 5.38 54.19 -12.57
CA PRO A 634 6.43 53.99 -11.56
C PRO A 634 6.39 52.59 -10.91
N TRP A 635 5.33 51.81 -11.13
CA TRP A 635 5.12 50.52 -10.46
C TRP A 635 5.79 49.36 -11.20
N HIS A 636 6.48 48.51 -10.45
CA HIS A 636 7.20 47.34 -10.94
C HIS A 636 6.78 46.10 -10.15
N PHE A 637 6.54 44.98 -10.84
CA PHE A 637 6.18 43.70 -10.23
C PHE A 637 7.31 42.70 -10.42
N LEU A 638 7.95 42.29 -9.33
CA LEU A 638 9.21 41.54 -9.34
C LEU A 638 9.09 40.22 -8.59
N SER A 639 10.09 39.37 -8.79
CA SER A 639 10.32 38.20 -7.93
C SER A 639 11.68 38.24 -7.26
N GLN A 640 11.75 37.83 -6.00
CA GLN A 640 13.04 37.65 -5.29
C GLN A 640 13.05 36.35 -4.49
N PRO A 641 14.21 35.80 -4.10
CA PRO A 641 14.27 34.66 -3.18
C PRO A 641 13.51 34.94 -1.87
N ALA A 642 12.82 33.93 -1.33
CA ALA A 642 11.99 34.05 -0.13
C ALA A 642 12.80 34.43 1.12
N GLN A 643 14.00 33.85 1.26
CA GLN A 643 15.00 34.35 2.20
C GLN A 643 15.54 35.66 1.62
N GLY A 644 15.05 36.79 2.15
CA GLY A 644 15.44 38.12 1.67
C GLY A 644 16.95 38.30 1.68
N ALA A 645 17.46 39.18 0.80
CA ALA A 645 18.84 39.63 0.91
C ALA A 645 19.06 40.20 2.31
N ALA A 646 20.12 39.74 3.00
CA ALA A 646 20.55 40.33 4.26
C ALA A 646 20.80 41.83 4.04
N ALA A 647 20.46 42.67 5.02
CA ALA A 647 20.91 44.06 5.02
C ALA A 647 22.44 44.05 4.87
N LEU A 648 22.98 44.98 4.07
CA LEU A 648 24.42 45.07 3.83
C LEU A 648 25.14 45.32 5.17
N ASP A 649 25.77 44.29 5.72
CA ASP A 649 26.63 44.38 6.91
C ASP A 649 27.99 44.95 6.46
N LEU A 650 28.04 46.26 6.28
CA LEU A 650 29.26 46.96 5.89
C LEU A 650 30.26 46.95 7.06
N PRO A 651 31.53 46.56 6.83
CA PRO A 651 32.56 46.68 7.84
C PRO A 651 32.64 48.10 8.42
N ALA A 652 32.89 48.22 9.73
CA ALA A 652 32.85 49.49 10.45
C ALA A 652 33.60 50.67 9.77
N PRO A 653 34.80 50.49 9.17
CA PRO A 653 35.48 51.58 8.46
C PRO A 653 34.71 52.07 7.22
N ILE A 654 34.05 51.16 6.50
CA ILE A 654 33.28 51.46 5.28
C ILE A 654 31.96 52.13 5.65
N ALA A 655 31.28 51.63 6.69
CA ALA A 655 30.08 52.27 7.23
C ALA A 655 30.36 53.69 7.76
N ALA A 656 31.49 53.89 8.46
CA ALA A 656 31.90 55.20 8.96
C ALA A 656 32.21 56.19 7.83
N TRP A 657 32.88 55.76 6.76
CA TRP A 657 33.10 56.60 5.58
C TRP A 657 31.78 56.94 4.86
N LEU A 658 30.85 55.99 4.77
CA LEU A 658 29.56 56.24 4.11
C LEU A 658 28.73 57.29 4.85
N ALA A 659 28.80 57.29 6.19
CA ALA A 659 28.15 58.29 7.06
C ALA A 659 28.83 59.67 7.00
N ASP A 660 30.16 59.69 6.86
CA ASP A 660 30.97 60.92 6.80
C ASP A 660 32.09 60.80 5.75
N ARG A 661 31.81 61.28 4.53
CA ARG A 661 32.60 61.06 3.31
C ARG A 661 33.88 61.91 3.24
N THR A 662 34.70 61.88 4.29
CA THR A 662 35.95 62.64 4.37
C THR A 662 37.15 61.85 3.81
N PRO A 663 38.21 62.55 3.36
CA PRO A 663 39.45 61.89 2.89
C PRO A 663 40.10 61.01 3.96
N ASP A 664 40.12 61.43 5.23
CA ASP A 664 40.75 60.67 6.31
C ASP A 664 40.07 59.30 6.54
N ARG A 665 38.74 59.26 6.42
CA ARG A 665 37.96 58.01 6.48
C ARG A 665 38.20 57.12 5.27
N ALA A 666 38.46 57.69 4.08
CA ALA A 666 38.80 56.89 2.90
C ALA A 666 40.15 56.15 3.09
N VAL A 667 41.10 56.75 3.80
CA VAL A 667 42.37 56.10 4.18
C VAL A 667 42.13 54.93 5.15
N GLU A 668 41.18 55.07 6.09
CA GLU A 668 40.79 53.98 7.00
C GLU A 668 40.19 52.79 6.22
N VAL A 669 39.37 53.07 5.21
CA VAL A 669 38.80 52.05 4.31
C VAL A 669 39.90 51.33 3.53
N ARG A 670 40.86 52.07 2.93
CA ARG A 670 41.99 51.45 2.22
C ARG A 670 42.78 50.49 3.12
N ARG A 671 43.13 50.95 4.34
CA ARG A 671 43.88 50.14 5.31
C ARG A 671 43.14 48.88 5.74
N HIS A 672 41.81 48.96 5.85
CA HIS A 672 40.99 47.79 6.12
C HIS A 672 41.05 46.77 4.98
N LEU A 673 41.00 47.22 3.72
CA LEU A 673 41.06 46.33 2.55
C LEU A 673 42.44 45.66 2.36
N GLU A 674 43.53 46.27 2.81
CA GLU A 674 44.87 45.66 2.78
C GLU A 674 44.90 44.31 3.51
N THR A 675 44.14 44.18 4.60
CA THR A 675 44.05 42.95 5.40
C THR A 675 42.77 42.14 5.16
N SER A 676 41.75 42.73 4.55
CA SER A 676 40.37 42.18 4.53
C SER A 676 39.71 42.18 3.14
N LEU A 677 40.49 42.00 2.06
CA LEU A 677 39.99 41.90 0.69
C LEU A 677 40.29 40.52 0.07
N PRO A 678 39.51 39.46 0.38
CA PRO A 678 39.69 38.15 -0.24
C PRO A 678 39.35 38.18 -1.74
N PRO A 679 39.84 37.23 -2.56
CA PRO A 679 39.54 37.17 -4.00
C PRO A 679 38.05 37.06 -4.34
N THR A 680 37.23 36.63 -3.37
CA THR A 680 35.77 36.50 -3.46
C THR A 680 35.02 37.78 -3.07
N HIS A 681 35.70 38.84 -2.64
CA HIS A 681 35.07 40.07 -2.19
C HIS A 681 34.29 40.76 -3.32
N PRO A 682 33.10 41.34 -3.07
CA PRO A 682 32.27 41.98 -4.11
C PRO A 682 33.00 43.03 -4.95
N LEU A 683 33.92 43.79 -4.36
CA LEU A 683 34.78 44.76 -5.06
C LEU A 683 35.68 44.16 -6.15
N LEU A 684 35.86 42.83 -6.18
CA LEU A 684 36.61 42.10 -7.20
C LEU A 684 35.71 41.35 -8.19
N ALA A 685 34.38 41.46 -8.10
CA ALA A 685 33.46 40.76 -9.00
C ALA A 685 33.71 41.08 -10.48
N TRP A 686 34.04 42.34 -10.81
CA TRP A 686 34.40 42.77 -12.17
C TRP A 686 35.67 42.10 -12.70
N ALA A 687 36.59 41.69 -11.83
CA ALA A 687 37.84 41.04 -12.22
C ALA A 687 37.57 39.66 -12.86
N PHE A 688 36.56 38.93 -12.36
CA PHE A 688 36.11 37.68 -12.97
C PHE A 688 35.52 37.89 -14.37
N GLY A 689 34.71 38.96 -14.57
CA GLY A 689 34.10 39.27 -15.86
C GLY A 689 35.09 39.77 -16.93
N SER A 690 36.20 40.37 -16.50
CA SER A 690 37.28 40.85 -17.38
C SER A 690 38.32 39.78 -17.71
N PHE A 691 38.38 38.69 -16.95
CA PHE A 691 39.27 37.58 -17.25
C PHE A 691 38.91 36.93 -18.60
N ARG A 692 39.93 36.63 -19.40
CA ARG A 692 39.81 35.93 -20.67
C ARG A 692 40.78 34.75 -20.63
N PRO A 693 40.29 33.50 -20.51
CA PRO A 693 41.16 32.33 -20.43
C PRO A 693 42.00 32.21 -21.70
N SER A 694 43.31 31.98 -21.56
CA SER A 694 44.25 31.89 -22.69
C SER A 694 44.14 30.54 -23.43
N ALA A 695 43.70 29.49 -22.73
CA ALA A 695 43.65 28.11 -23.20
C ALA A 695 42.23 27.53 -23.16
N ARG A 696 41.99 26.52 -24.01
CA ARG A 696 40.77 25.70 -23.93
C ARG A 696 40.95 24.59 -22.88
N ALA A 697 39.84 24.02 -22.41
CA ALA A 697 39.89 22.80 -21.61
C ALA A 697 40.53 21.67 -22.45
N GLU A 698 41.66 21.15 -22.00
CA GLU A 698 42.28 19.97 -22.60
C GLU A 698 41.64 18.70 -22.05
N ALA A 699 41.54 17.68 -22.89
CA ALA A 699 41.11 16.35 -22.46
C ALA A 699 42.32 15.57 -21.96
N LEU A 700 42.14 14.83 -20.86
CA LEU A 700 43.17 14.00 -20.27
C LEU A 700 42.75 12.53 -20.38
N GLU A 701 43.63 11.73 -20.98
CA GLU A 701 43.41 10.29 -21.17
C GLU A 701 44.25 9.50 -20.18
N ALA A 702 43.66 8.48 -19.57
CA ALA A 702 44.32 7.62 -18.59
C ALA A 702 43.84 6.17 -18.74
N GLN A 703 44.77 5.22 -18.67
CA GLN A 703 44.46 3.79 -18.67
C GLN A 703 43.85 3.42 -17.30
N ALA A 704 42.66 2.83 -17.28
CA ALA A 704 42.08 2.31 -16.04
C ALA A 704 42.79 0.99 -15.62
N PRO A 705 42.95 0.73 -14.31
CA PRO A 705 42.60 1.60 -13.18
C PRO A 705 43.55 2.80 -13.03
N SER A 706 43.01 3.99 -12.73
CA SER A 706 43.79 5.22 -12.54
C SER A 706 43.21 6.12 -11.45
N VAL A 707 44.09 6.89 -10.79
CA VAL A 707 43.74 7.93 -9.82
C VAL A 707 44.56 9.18 -10.14
N LEU A 708 43.88 10.29 -10.44
CA LEU A 708 44.50 11.57 -10.73
C LEU A 708 44.05 12.60 -9.69
N GLU A 709 44.97 13.41 -9.21
CA GLU A 709 44.71 14.43 -8.18
C GLU A 709 44.57 15.82 -8.82
N VAL A 710 43.56 16.56 -8.37
CA VAL A 710 43.29 17.95 -8.76
C VAL A 710 43.21 18.78 -7.50
N GLU A 711 44.03 19.83 -7.40
CA GLU A 711 43.99 20.78 -6.30
C GLU A 711 43.28 22.07 -6.72
N ILE A 712 42.32 22.51 -5.92
CA ILE A 712 41.53 23.73 -6.15
C ILE A 712 41.70 24.66 -4.94
N PRO A 713 42.26 25.86 -5.11
CA PRO A 713 42.41 26.81 -4.02
C PRO A 713 41.08 27.22 -3.37
N ALA A 714 41.08 27.42 -2.05
CA ALA A 714 39.91 27.79 -1.25
C ALA A 714 39.15 28.99 -1.84
N ALA A 715 39.89 30.00 -2.28
CA ALA A 715 39.37 31.23 -2.86
C ALA A 715 38.53 31.02 -4.14
N LEU A 716 38.76 29.93 -4.87
CA LEU A 716 38.04 29.58 -6.09
C LEU A 716 36.96 28.53 -5.85
N ALA A 717 37.10 27.73 -4.79
CA ALA A 717 36.11 26.74 -4.37
C ALA A 717 34.81 27.39 -3.85
N ALA A 718 34.89 28.53 -3.15
CA ALA A 718 33.74 29.19 -2.54
C ALA A 718 32.61 29.51 -3.55
N GLY A 719 31.47 28.82 -3.39
CA GLY A 719 30.28 29.00 -4.23
C GLY A 719 30.40 28.43 -5.64
N SER A 720 31.37 27.55 -5.88
CA SER A 720 31.66 26.93 -7.17
C SER A 720 31.40 25.41 -7.14
N GLU A 721 31.10 24.86 -8.30
CA GLU A 721 31.07 23.43 -8.58
C GLU A 721 32.25 23.06 -9.48
N PHE A 722 32.94 21.97 -9.14
CA PHE A 722 33.82 21.30 -10.08
C PHE A 722 32.99 20.43 -11.03
N VAL A 723 33.19 20.61 -12.32
CA VAL A 723 32.48 19.85 -13.36
C VAL A 723 33.48 19.22 -14.31
N VAL A 724 33.38 17.91 -14.54
CA VAL A 724 34.18 17.17 -15.50
C VAL A 724 33.30 16.16 -16.22
N THR A 725 33.60 15.86 -17.48
CA THR A 725 32.91 14.79 -18.23
C THR A 725 33.87 13.62 -18.44
N ALA A 726 33.44 12.41 -18.12
CA ALA A 726 34.14 11.19 -18.42
C ALA A 726 33.49 10.50 -19.64
N THR A 727 34.34 10.02 -20.55
CA THR A 727 33.98 9.25 -21.74
C THR A 727 35.01 8.14 -21.94
N LEU A 728 34.70 7.15 -22.78
CA LEU A 728 35.74 6.27 -23.31
C LEU A 728 36.51 6.99 -24.42
N ALA A 729 37.82 6.79 -24.48
CA ALA A 729 38.62 7.29 -25.59
C ALA A 729 38.13 6.67 -26.92
N PRO A 730 38.24 7.37 -28.06
CA PRO A 730 37.73 6.87 -29.34
C PRO A 730 38.33 5.53 -29.81
N SER A 731 39.52 5.19 -29.34
CA SER A 731 40.22 3.93 -29.63
C SER A 731 39.89 2.80 -28.66
N SER A 732 39.02 3.04 -27.68
CA SER A 732 38.68 2.15 -26.58
C SER A 732 37.43 1.34 -26.90
N ASP A 733 37.46 0.03 -26.70
CA ASP A 733 36.33 -0.90 -26.86
C ASP A 733 35.92 -1.62 -25.56
N GLY A 734 36.61 -1.32 -24.45
CA GLY A 734 36.37 -1.83 -23.10
C GLY A 734 35.29 -1.06 -22.33
N SER A 735 35.42 -1.01 -21.00
CA SER A 735 34.45 -0.37 -20.11
C SER A 735 35.09 0.21 -18.86
N VAL A 736 34.61 1.37 -18.39
CA VAL A 736 35.19 2.02 -17.21
C VAL A 736 34.12 2.55 -16.27
N GLN A 737 34.41 2.57 -14.96
CA GLN A 737 33.62 3.34 -14.01
C GLN A 737 34.40 4.57 -13.58
N ALA A 738 33.84 5.76 -13.80
CA ALA A 738 34.49 7.04 -13.52
C ALA A 738 33.81 7.75 -12.35
N ARG A 739 34.59 8.21 -11.37
CA ARG A 739 34.10 8.95 -10.19
C ARG A 739 35.04 10.08 -9.81
N VAL A 740 34.51 11.07 -9.10
CA VAL A 740 35.31 12.12 -8.45
C VAL A 740 35.13 11.99 -6.94
N LEU A 741 36.22 11.72 -6.23
CA LEU A 741 36.24 11.59 -4.77
C LEU A 741 36.88 12.83 -4.14
N ARG A 742 36.50 13.15 -2.90
CA ARG A 742 37.10 14.24 -2.10
C ARG A 742 38.28 13.79 -1.24
N GLU A 743 38.47 12.48 -1.12
CA GLU A 743 39.53 11.86 -0.33
C GLU A 743 40.27 10.86 -1.20
N ARG A 744 41.58 10.71 -0.95
CA ARG A 744 42.41 9.77 -1.70
C ARG A 744 41.98 8.35 -1.36
N PRO A 745 41.57 7.53 -2.34
CA PRO A 745 41.20 6.14 -2.06
C PRO A 745 42.44 5.33 -1.65
N THR A 746 42.34 4.57 -0.56
CA THR A 746 43.38 3.61 -0.13
C THR A 746 43.34 2.32 -0.94
N GLU A 747 42.14 1.90 -1.33
CA GLU A 747 41.88 0.80 -2.26
C GLU A 747 40.80 1.24 -3.25
N VAL A 748 40.91 0.78 -4.49
CA VAL A 748 39.96 1.08 -5.56
C VAL A 748 39.30 -0.23 -5.96
N ALA A 749 38.06 -0.43 -5.54
CA ALA A 749 37.28 -1.58 -5.98
C ALA A 749 37.02 -1.50 -7.49
N ASP A 750 37.25 -2.61 -8.20
CA ASP A 750 37.12 -2.70 -9.66
C ASP A 750 35.73 -2.28 -10.17
N LEU A 751 34.68 -2.62 -9.40
CA LEU A 751 33.31 -2.25 -9.72
C LEU A 751 32.52 -1.93 -8.43
N VAL A 752 31.83 -0.80 -8.43
CA VAL A 752 31.01 -0.34 -7.30
C VAL A 752 29.56 -0.16 -7.74
N ALA A 753 28.61 -0.58 -6.92
CA ALA A 753 27.20 -0.30 -7.18
C ALA A 753 26.88 1.16 -6.87
N GLY A 754 26.46 1.93 -7.88
CA GLY A 754 25.93 3.28 -7.71
C GLY A 754 24.41 3.27 -7.59
N ARG A 755 23.84 4.09 -6.70
CA ARG A 755 22.39 4.21 -6.59
C ARG A 755 21.78 4.74 -7.90
N ALA A 756 20.61 4.22 -8.27
CA ALA A 756 19.78 4.79 -9.34
C ALA A 756 18.75 5.75 -8.75
N ASP A 757 18.80 7.01 -9.18
CA ASP A 757 17.85 8.05 -8.79
C ASP A 757 16.99 8.45 -9.97
N SER A 758 15.71 8.71 -9.70
CA SER A 758 14.75 9.11 -10.72
C SER A 758 14.28 10.53 -10.42
N THR A 759 14.55 11.45 -11.34
CA THR A 759 14.08 12.83 -11.23
C THR A 759 12.99 13.08 -12.27
N GLN A 760 11.88 13.69 -11.85
CA GLN A 760 10.86 14.15 -12.80
C GLN A 760 11.28 15.50 -13.38
N LYS A 761 11.40 15.58 -14.71
CA LYS A 761 11.42 16.88 -15.39
C LYS A 761 10.00 17.42 -15.50
N LYS A 762 9.70 18.45 -14.70
CA LYS A 762 8.43 19.23 -14.67
C LYS A 762 7.18 18.44 -14.29
N ARG A 763 6.37 19.04 -13.41
CA ARG A 763 5.12 18.49 -12.87
C ARG A 763 3.95 18.75 -13.82
N LEU A 764 3.92 18.13 -15.00
CA LEU A 764 2.65 17.92 -15.70
C LEU A 764 2.17 16.48 -15.42
N TRP A 765 0.90 16.35 -15.09
CA TRP A 765 0.25 15.08 -14.75
C TRP A 765 0.34 14.04 -15.90
N SER A 766 0.54 14.50 -17.15
CA SER A 766 0.65 13.68 -18.35
C SER A 766 2.07 13.29 -18.78
N ASP A 767 3.10 14.05 -18.40
CA ASP A 767 4.41 13.98 -19.09
C ASP A 767 5.47 13.44 -18.13
N HIS A 768 5.47 12.12 -17.90
CA HIS A 768 6.42 11.48 -17.00
C HIS A 768 7.81 11.36 -17.64
N ASP A 769 8.50 12.50 -17.84
CA ASP A 769 9.92 12.57 -18.21
C ASP A 769 10.80 12.19 -17.01
N LEU A 770 10.65 10.97 -16.51
CA LEU A 770 11.53 10.40 -15.48
C LEU A 770 12.91 10.14 -16.08
N VAL A 771 13.86 11.02 -15.76
CA VAL A 771 15.26 10.82 -16.09
C VAL A 771 15.90 10.03 -14.96
N THR A 772 16.35 8.81 -15.27
CA THR A 772 17.18 8.02 -14.35
C THR A 772 18.61 8.52 -14.42
N SER A 773 19.13 9.00 -13.30
CA SER A 773 20.56 9.25 -13.08
C SER A 773 21.15 8.12 -12.26
N HIS A 774 22.39 7.75 -12.57
CA HIS A 774 23.14 6.75 -11.82
C HIS A 774 24.31 7.45 -11.14
N GLU A 775 24.51 7.17 -9.86
CA GLU A 775 25.59 7.75 -9.06
C GLU A 775 26.97 7.29 -9.56
N ALA A 776 27.08 6.01 -9.93
CA ALA A 776 28.30 5.41 -10.45
C ALA A 776 27.97 4.50 -11.65
N PRO A 777 27.62 5.07 -12.82
CA PRO A 777 27.38 4.29 -14.02
C PRO A 777 28.69 3.74 -14.59
N ILE A 778 28.58 2.68 -15.38
CA ILE A 778 29.65 2.14 -16.21
C ILE A 778 29.58 2.84 -17.57
N ILE A 779 30.68 3.46 -17.94
CA ILE A 779 30.88 4.12 -19.21
C ILE A 779 31.33 3.07 -20.22
N VAL A 780 30.50 2.85 -21.24
CA VAL A 780 30.75 1.84 -22.28
C VAL A 780 30.20 2.32 -23.62
N GLY A 781 30.93 2.03 -24.71
CA GLY A 781 30.55 2.43 -26.06
C GLY A 781 29.22 1.80 -26.50
N GLU A 782 28.42 2.53 -27.27
CA GLU A 782 27.20 1.97 -27.85
C GLU A 782 27.54 0.89 -28.90
N GLY A 783 26.78 -0.20 -28.90
CA GLY A 783 26.94 -1.29 -29.87
C GLY A 783 28.19 -2.17 -29.68
N THR A 784 29.00 -1.97 -28.63
CA THR A 784 30.20 -2.79 -28.37
C THR A 784 29.86 -4.15 -27.76
N GLU A 785 30.78 -5.11 -27.91
CA GLU A 785 30.65 -6.43 -27.27
C GLU A 785 30.71 -6.32 -25.74
N ALA A 786 31.53 -5.41 -25.19
CA ALA A 786 31.59 -5.11 -23.77
C ALA A 786 30.22 -4.68 -23.22
N ARG A 787 29.52 -3.77 -23.92
CA ARG A 787 28.16 -3.38 -23.54
C ARG A 787 27.20 -4.55 -23.54
N ALA A 788 27.28 -5.43 -24.55
CA ALA A 788 26.42 -6.61 -24.61
C ALA A 788 26.70 -7.61 -23.47
N ARG A 789 27.97 -7.78 -23.05
CA ARG A 789 28.33 -8.60 -21.89
C ARG A 789 27.79 -8.02 -20.57
N LEU A 790 27.99 -6.72 -20.35
CA LEU A 790 27.50 -6.04 -19.14
C LEU A 790 25.97 -6.03 -19.04
N LEU A 791 25.27 -5.86 -20.15
CA LEU A 791 23.81 -6.00 -20.21
C LEU A 791 23.35 -7.38 -19.76
N ARG A 792 23.98 -8.44 -20.30
CA ARG A 792 23.69 -9.83 -19.88
C ARG A 792 23.95 -10.03 -18.39
N ALA A 793 25.06 -9.51 -17.87
CA ALA A 793 25.36 -9.61 -16.43
C ALA A 793 24.28 -8.92 -15.57
N CYS A 794 23.80 -7.74 -15.98
CA CYS A 794 22.70 -7.04 -15.31
C CYS A 794 21.40 -7.85 -15.34
N ASP A 795 21.06 -8.46 -16.49
CA ASP A 795 19.88 -9.30 -16.64
C ASP A 795 19.97 -10.59 -15.81
N GLU A 796 21.13 -11.25 -15.78
CA GLU A 796 21.39 -12.43 -14.95
C GLU A 796 21.23 -12.11 -13.46
N PHE A 797 21.81 -10.99 -13.00
CA PHE A 797 21.62 -10.54 -11.63
C PHE A 797 20.14 -10.29 -11.31
N ARG A 798 19.43 -9.52 -12.15
CA ARG A 798 17.99 -9.22 -11.97
C ARG A 798 17.13 -10.48 -12.01
N ALA A 799 17.53 -11.49 -12.78
CA ALA A 799 16.84 -12.76 -12.82
C ALA A 799 16.91 -13.48 -11.46
N VAL A 800 17.98 -13.36 -10.70
CA VAL A 800 18.11 -14.06 -9.42
C VAL A 800 17.70 -13.18 -8.23
N PHE A 801 18.02 -11.89 -8.27
CA PHE A 801 17.89 -10.97 -7.14
C PHE A 801 17.02 -9.74 -7.48
N PRO A 802 15.68 -9.90 -7.59
CA PRO A 802 14.80 -8.74 -7.64
C PRO A 802 14.77 -8.04 -6.27
N ARG A 803 14.46 -6.74 -6.23
CA ARG A 803 14.41 -6.01 -4.94
C ARG A 803 13.17 -6.42 -4.11
N VAL A 804 12.06 -6.73 -4.78
CA VAL A 804 10.84 -7.32 -4.19
C VAL A 804 10.30 -8.46 -5.06
N LEU A 805 9.58 -9.40 -4.45
CA LEU A 805 8.91 -10.51 -5.15
C LEU A 805 7.54 -10.14 -5.69
N CYS A 806 6.85 -9.24 -4.99
CA CYS A 806 5.51 -8.83 -5.36
C CYS A 806 5.10 -7.49 -4.75
N TYR A 807 4.11 -6.84 -5.36
CA TYR A 807 3.43 -5.68 -4.79
C TYR A 807 2.33 -6.11 -3.79
N SER A 808 2.63 -6.03 -2.49
CA SER A 808 1.77 -6.54 -1.42
C SER A 808 0.55 -5.66 -1.10
N ARG A 809 0.62 -4.35 -1.40
CA ARG A 809 -0.47 -3.42 -1.13
C ARG A 809 -1.71 -3.75 -1.95
N ILE A 810 -1.53 -4.20 -3.20
CA ILE A 810 -2.56 -4.54 -4.20
C ILE A 810 -3.45 -3.35 -4.62
N VAL A 811 -3.98 -2.58 -3.66
CA VAL A 811 -4.76 -1.35 -3.91
C VAL A 811 -3.79 -0.16 -3.89
N PRO A 812 -3.44 0.42 -5.06
CA PRO A 812 -2.51 1.56 -5.11
C PRO A 812 -3.18 2.84 -4.61
N VAL A 813 -2.43 3.72 -3.96
CA VAL A 813 -2.89 5.08 -3.57
C VAL A 813 -1.93 6.16 -4.05
N ASP A 814 -1.08 5.82 -5.01
CA ASP A 814 0.08 6.65 -5.37
C ASP A 814 -0.31 7.92 -6.18
N GLU A 815 -1.58 8.07 -6.54
CA GLU A 815 -2.12 9.17 -7.34
C GLU A 815 -3.45 9.66 -6.77
N VAL A 816 -3.77 10.95 -6.96
CA VAL A 816 -5.02 11.58 -6.49
C VAL A 816 -6.25 11.02 -7.21
N VAL A 817 -6.08 10.67 -8.48
CA VAL A 817 -7.06 9.93 -9.30
C VAL A 817 -6.32 8.71 -9.82
N THR A 818 -6.90 7.52 -9.70
CA THR A 818 -6.26 6.27 -10.12
C THR A 818 -7.13 5.54 -11.14
N LEU A 819 -6.50 5.04 -12.20
CA LEU A 819 -7.14 4.13 -13.15
C LEU A 819 -6.99 2.67 -12.70
N THR A 820 -5.90 2.37 -12.00
CA THR A 820 -5.60 1.03 -11.50
C THR A 820 -6.29 0.80 -10.15
N LEU A 821 -7.36 -0.01 -10.14
CA LEU A 821 -8.08 -0.38 -8.91
C LEU A 821 -7.32 -1.42 -8.08
N TYR A 822 -6.80 -2.45 -8.76
CA TYR A 822 -5.95 -3.50 -8.17
C TYR A 822 -4.76 -3.74 -9.08
N HIS A 823 -3.55 -3.66 -8.52
CA HIS A 823 -2.30 -3.86 -9.23
C HIS A 823 -1.70 -5.22 -8.91
N ARG A 824 -1.55 -6.04 -9.95
CA ARG A 824 -0.91 -7.35 -9.87
C ARG A 824 0.51 -7.25 -10.40
N GLU A 825 1.47 -7.48 -9.52
CA GLU A 825 2.88 -7.61 -9.87
C GLU A 825 3.47 -8.68 -8.97
N ASP A 826 3.42 -9.94 -9.41
CA ASP A 826 3.85 -11.13 -8.66
C ASP A 826 4.65 -12.13 -9.50
N ASP A 827 5.13 -11.71 -10.67
CA ASP A 827 5.89 -12.57 -11.59
C ASP A 827 7.20 -13.07 -10.99
N HIS A 828 7.88 -12.23 -10.20
CA HIS A 828 9.09 -12.63 -9.49
C HIS A 828 8.78 -13.74 -8.46
N LEU A 829 7.68 -13.61 -7.73
CA LEU A 829 7.21 -14.64 -6.81
C LEU A 829 6.95 -15.96 -7.55
N LYS A 830 6.16 -15.93 -8.63
CA LYS A 830 5.83 -17.12 -9.44
C LYS A 830 7.10 -17.78 -10.01
N ARG A 831 7.99 -16.98 -10.59
CA ARG A 831 9.20 -17.48 -11.25
C ARG A 831 10.19 -18.09 -10.27
N LEU A 832 10.42 -17.44 -9.13
CA LEU A 832 11.48 -17.83 -8.19
C LEU A 832 11.00 -18.80 -7.12
N MET A 833 9.80 -18.61 -6.58
CA MET A 833 9.37 -19.29 -5.35
C MET A 833 8.41 -20.44 -5.58
N LEU A 834 7.44 -20.27 -6.48
CA LEU A 834 6.26 -21.14 -6.55
C LEU A 834 6.47 -22.35 -7.46
N ASP A 835 5.93 -23.50 -7.05
CA ASP A 835 5.68 -24.61 -7.96
C ASP A 835 4.44 -24.36 -8.86
N ASP A 836 4.18 -25.27 -9.80
CA ASP A 836 3.07 -25.12 -10.74
C ASP A 836 1.68 -25.14 -10.07
N ALA A 837 1.53 -25.84 -8.95
CA ALA A 837 0.26 -25.92 -8.22
C ALA A 837 0.02 -24.63 -7.42
N GLU A 838 1.04 -24.13 -6.73
CA GLU A 838 1.04 -22.85 -6.01
C GLU A 838 0.83 -21.67 -6.98
N ALA A 839 1.47 -21.69 -8.15
CA ALA A 839 1.26 -20.67 -9.18
C ALA A 839 -0.19 -20.65 -9.69
N ARG A 840 -0.80 -21.83 -9.91
CA ARG A 840 -2.24 -21.94 -10.25
C ARG A 840 -3.15 -21.52 -9.10
N GLU A 841 -2.78 -21.80 -7.84
CA GLU A 841 -3.51 -21.30 -6.67
C GLU A 841 -3.54 -19.77 -6.69
N LEU A 842 -2.39 -19.13 -6.87
CA LEU A 842 -2.27 -17.67 -6.92
C LEU A 842 -3.05 -17.06 -8.09
N ASP A 843 -2.98 -17.65 -9.28
CA ASP A 843 -3.78 -17.20 -10.42
C ASP A 843 -5.29 -17.28 -10.12
N ARG A 844 -5.74 -18.36 -9.47
CA ARG A 844 -7.13 -18.51 -9.04
C ARG A 844 -7.54 -17.47 -7.98
N LEU A 845 -6.65 -17.12 -7.05
CA LEU A 845 -6.92 -16.07 -6.05
C LEU A 845 -7.17 -14.71 -6.72
N TRP A 846 -6.37 -14.38 -7.72
CA TRP A 846 -6.55 -13.16 -8.51
C TRP A 846 -7.82 -13.20 -9.35
N GLU A 847 -8.14 -14.33 -9.97
CA GLU A 847 -9.40 -14.51 -10.69
C GLU A 847 -10.62 -14.35 -9.75
N ASP A 848 -10.58 -14.91 -8.54
CA ASP A 848 -11.61 -14.73 -7.51
C ASP A 848 -11.80 -13.23 -7.18
N LEU A 849 -10.70 -12.49 -6.93
CA LEU A 849 -10.75 -11.05 -6.64
C LEU A 849 -11.37 -10.26 -7.79
N LEU A 850 -10.89 -10.46 -9.02
CA LEU A 850 -11.40 -9.74 -10.20
C LEU A 850 -12.87 -10.06 -10.46
N HIS A 851 -13.30 -11.29 -10.21
CA HIS A 851 -14.70 -11.71 -10.37
C HIS A 851 -15.63 -11.06 -9.34
N VAL A 852 -15.25 -11.08 -8.07
CA VAL A 852 -16.07 -10.54 -6.97
C VAL A 852 -16.16 -9.01 -7.03
N SER A 853 -15.07 -8.35 -7.41
CA SER A 853 -15.00 -6.89 -7.44
C SER A 853 -15.54 -6.26 -8.73
N ASP A 854 -15.73 -7.04 -9.80
CA ASP A 854 -16.01 -6.57 -11.16
C ASP A 854 -14.98 -5.53 -11.67
N ALA A 855 -13.74 -5.60 -11.18
CA ALA A 855 -12.71 -4.59 -11.44
C ALA A 855 -12.48 -4.28 -12.93
N PRO A 856 -12.39 -5.28 -13.84
CA PRO A 856 -12.18 -4.99 -15.26
C PRO A 856 -13.32 -4.18 -15.91
N LEU A 857 -14.54 -4.30 -15.39
CA LEU A 857 -15.68 -3.50 -15.86
C LEU A 857 -15.62 -2.08 -15.28
N LYS A 858 -15.37 -1.97 -13.97
CA LYS A 858 -15.24 -0.67 -13.29
C LYS A 858 -14.07 0.17 -13.84
N GLN A 859 -13.02 -0.48 -14.33
CA GLN A 859 -11.87 0.19 -14.94
C GLN A 859 -12.25 0.93 -16.24
N VAL A 860 -13.27 0.46 -16.98
CA VAL A 860 -13.82 1.18 -18.14
C VAL A 860 -14.43 2.51 -17.70
N ASP A 861 -15.24 2.47 -16.64
CA ASP A 861 -15.88 3.67 -16.10
C ASP A 861 -14.83 4.65 -15.54
N ALA A 862 -13.82 4.13 -14.82
CA ALA A 862 -12.71 4.92 -14.30
C ALA A 862 -11.90 5.59 -15.43
N TYR A 863 -11.66 4.87 -16.55
CA TYR A 863 -10.98 5.44 -17.71
C TYR A 863 -11.77 6.60 -18.34
N GLU A 864 -13.08 6.43 -18.54
CA GLU A 864 -13.92 7.50 -19.13
C GLU A 864 -14.01 8.72 -18.20
N GLN A 865 -14.10 8.52 -16.88
CA GLN A 865 -14.03 9.62 -15.91
C GLN A 865 -12.67 10.33 -15.94
N LEU A 866 -11.58 9.57 -15.90
CA LEU A 866 -10.22 10.11 -15.96
C LEU A 866 -9.98 10.92 -17.23
N TRP A 867 -10.44 10.41 -18.36
CA TRP A 867 -10.35 11.08 -19.66
C TRP A 867 -11.06 12.44 -19.63
N GLN A 868 -12.25 12.52 -19.02
CA GLN A 868 -12.99 13.78 -18.86
C GLN A 868 -12.25 14.78 -17.97
N PHE A 869 -11.73 14.34 -16.81
CA PHE A 869 -10.97 15.21 -15.90
C PHE A 869 -9.66 15.70 -16.51
N ALA A 870 -8.93 14.83 -17.24
CA ALA A 870 -7.65 15.18 -17.85
C ALA A 870 -7.75 16.38 -18.81
N THR A 871 -8.90 16.59 -19.48
CA THR A 871 -9.10 17.73 -20.39
C THR A 871 -8.96 19.11 -19.73
N GLN A 872 -8.96 19.20 -18.40
CA GLN A 872 -8.87 20.45 -17.65
C GLN A 872 -7.42 20.90 -17.43
N ASP A 873 -6.49 19.96 -17.17
CA ASP A 873 -5.13 20.25 -16.69
C ASP A 873 -4.01 19.47 -17.43
N ALA A 874 -4.35 18.63 -18.42
CA ALA A 874 -3.41 17.76 -19.14
C ALA A 874 -3.86 17.43 -20.59
N ASP A 875 -2.97 16.86 -21.42
CA ASP A 875 -3.38 16.30 -22.71
C ASP A 875 -3.98 14.89 -22.49
N PRO A 876 -5.30 14.69 -22.68
CA PRO A 876 -5.94 13.39 -22.48
C PRO A 876 -5.37 12.31 -23.41
N LYS A 877 -4.78 12.67 -24.56
CA LYS A 877 -4.18 11.71 -25.51
C LYS A 877 -3.09 10.85 -24.89
N ALA A 878 -2.47 11.27 -23.79
CA ALA A 878 -1.51 10.46 -23.04
C ALA A 878 -2.11 9.12 -22.58
N PHE A 879 -3.42 9.06 -22.37
CA PHE A 879 -4.14 7.86 -21.93
C PHE A 879 -4.72 7.03 -23.08
N GLU A 880 -4.66 7.48 -24.34
CA GLU A 880 -5.20 6.74 -25.49
C GLU A 880 -4.63 5.31 -25.63
N PRO A 881 -3.33 5.04 -25.35
CA PRO A 881 -2.78 3.68 -25.39
C PRO A 881 -3.48 2.69 -24.46
N LEU A 882 -4.13 3.18 -23.39
CA LEU A 882 -4.82 2.35 -22.40
C LEU A 882 -6.24 1.95 -22.82
N ARG A 883 -6.86 2.67 -23.75
CA ARG A 883 -8.27 2.48 -24.11
C ARG A 883 -8.57 1.06 -24.60
N THR A 884 -7.82 0.64 -25.62
CA THR A 884 -8.04 -0.66 -26.27
C THR A 884 -7.78 -1.82 -25.30
N PRO A 885 -6.64 -1.88 -24.58
CA PRO A 885 -6.40 -2.92 -23.58
C PRO A 885 -7.49 -3.01 -22.50
N ILE A 886 -8.01 -1.88 -22.00
CA ILE A 886 -9.07 -1.85 -20.99
C ILE A 886 -10.38 -2.41 -21.56
N MET A 887 -10.77 -2.00 -22.76
CA MET A 887 -12.00 -2.48 -23.41
C MET A 887 -11.93 -3.97 -23.74
N GLU A 888 -10.78 -4.46 -24.22
CA GLU A 888 -10.54 -5.89 -24.48
C GLU A 888 -10.55 -6.70 -23.18
N ALA A 889 -9.91 -6.21 -22.11
CA ALA A 889 -9.93 -6.84 -20.80
C ALA A 889 -11.36 -6.95 -20.24
N ALA A 890 -12.17 -5.90 -20.40
CA ALA A 890 -13.57 -5.89 -20.02
C ALA A 890 -14.40 -6.88 -20.86
N ALA A 891 -14.18 -6.95 -22.18
CA ALA A 891 -14.85 -7.91 -23.06
C ALA A 891 -14.51 -9.37 -22.68
N ALA A 892 -13.22 -9.68 -22.54
CA ALA A 892 -12.76 -11.00 -22.12
C ALA A 892 -13.28 -11.37 -20.71
N PHE A 893 -13.42 -10.38 -19.81
CA PHE A 893 -14.01 -10.60 -18.51
C PHE A 893 -15.51 -10.93 -18.58
N ARG A 894 -16.28 -10.31 -19.47
CA ARG A 894 -17.70 -10.67 -19.70
C ARG A 894 -17.85 -12.11 -20.17
N GLU A 895 -16.98 -12.56 -21.07
CA GLU A 895 -16.95 -13.95 -21.53
C GLU A 895 -16.62 -14.92 -20.39
N ARG A 896 -15.60 -14.62 -19.58
CA ARG A 896 -15.26 -15.41 -18.39
C ARG A 896 -16.41 -15.46 -17.37
N LYS A 897 -17.09 -14.33 -17.15
CA LYS A 897 -18.25 -14.25 -16.24
C LYS A 897 -19.41 -15.11 -16.73
N ALA A 898 -19.65 -15.15 -18.04
CA ALA A 898 -20.64 -16.06 -18.64
C ALA A 898 -20.21 -17.54 -18.52
N ALA A 899 -18.94 -17.85 -18.77
CA ALA A 899 -18.41 -19.20 -18.67
C ALA A 899 -18.43 -19.76 -17.23
N ALA A 900 -18.38 -18.89 -16.22
CA ALA A 900 -18.40 -19.24 -14.81
C ALA A 900 -19.75 -19.84 -14.33
N ASP A 901 -20.85 -19.65 -15.08
CA ASP A 901 -22.17 -20.18 -14.70
C ASP A 901 -22.16 -21.72 -14.60
N VAL A 902 -21.48 -22.41 -15.52
CA VAL A 902 -21.40 -23.88 -15.53
C VAL A 902 -20.72 -24.44 -14.26
N PRO A 903 -19.48 -24.05 -13.90
CA PRO A 903 -18.85 -24.53 -12.68
C PRO A 903 -19.58 -24.09 -11.41
N GLN A 904 -20.22 -22.92 -11.39
CA GLN A 904 -21.08 -22.48 -10.27
C GLN A 904 -22.27 -23.41 -10.05
N ARG A 905 -23.04 -23.71 -11.12
CA ARG A 905 -24.17 -24.65 -11.04
C ARG A 905 -23.73 -26.04 -10.61
N ARG A 906 -22.61 -26.53 -11.14
CA ARG A 906 -22.03 -27.82 -10.73
C ARG A 906 -21.71 -27.84 -9.24
N ALA A 907 -21.05 -26.80 -8.72
CA ALA A 907 -20.72 -26.71 -7.30
C ALA A 907 -21.97 -26.71 -6.40
N VAL A 908 -23.06 -26.07 -6.83
CA VAL A 908 -24.34 -26.13 -6.09
C VAL A 908 -25.00 -27.51 -6.18
N ILE A 909 -24.90 -28.21 -7.32
CA ILE A 909 -25.37 -29.60 -7.46
C ILE A 909 -24.60 -30.54 -6.53
N ASP A 910 -23.29 -30.38 -6.43
CA ASP A 910 -22.44 -31.18 -5.53
C ASP A 910 -22.79 -30.88 -4.06
N LEU A 911 -23.06 -29.62 -3.72
CA LEU A 911 -23.59 -29.24 -2.41
C LEU A 911 -24.96 -29.85 -2.15
N ALA A 912 -25.86 -29.88 -3.14
CA ALA A 912 -27.18 -30.51 -3.01
C ALA A 912 -27.09 -31.99 -2.66
N GLY A 913 -26.12 -32.72 -3.23
CA GLY A 913 -25.90 -34.14 -2.90
C GLY A 913 -25.51 -34.34 -1.43
N ARG A 914 -24.70 -33.44 -0.88
CA ARG A 914 -24.36 -33.43 0.55
C ARG A 914 -25.57 -33.03 1.40
N ALA A 915 -26.28 -31.97 1.01
CA ALA A 915 -27.44 -31.46 1.74
C ALA A 915 -28.58 -32.49 1.84
N TRP A 916 -28.87 -33.21 0.75
CA TRP A 916 -29.90 -34.25 0.73
C TRP A 916 -29.40 -35.61 1.23
N ARG A 917 -28.11 -35.70 1.59
CA ARG A 917 -27.47 -36.89 2.16
C ARG A 917 -27.57 -38.12 1.25
N ARG A 918 -27.71 -37.89 -0.06
CA ARG A 918 -27.77 -38.90 -1.11
C ARG A 918 -27.39 -38.32 -2.47
N PRO A 919 -26.94 -39.14 -3.43
CA PRO A 919 -26.82 -38.71 -4.81
C PRO A 919 -28.15 -38.22 -5.39
N LEU A 920 -28.08 -37.14 -6.18
CA LEU A 920 -29.23 -36.67 -6.95
C LEU A 920 -29.55 -37.63 -8.09
N THR A 921 -30.81 -37.70 -8.49
CA THR A 921 -31.22 -38.35 -9.74
C THR A 921 -30.91 -37.46 -10.95
N ALA A 922 -30.95 -38.02 -12.16
CA ALA A 922 -30.75 -37.24 -13.37
C ALA A 922 -31.83 -36.15 -13.56
N ALA A 923 -33.08 -36.45 -13.22
CA ALA A 923 -34.19 -35.50 -13.30
C ALA A 923 -34.02 -34.34 -12.28
N GLU A 924 -33.57 -34.64 -11.06
CA GLU A 924 -33.30 -33.62 -10.04
C GLU A 924 -32.14 -32.70 -10.45
N ARG A 925 -31.06 -33.26 -11.02
CA ARG A 925 -29.97 -32.47 -11.58
C ARG A 925 -30.44 -31.54 -12.70
N ALA A 926 -31.27 -32.03 -13.61
CA ALA A 926 -31.81 -31.22 -14.71
C ALA A 926 -32.72 -30.10 -14.19
N THR A 927 -33.59 -30.40 -13.23
CA THR A 927 -34.56 -29.44 -12.67
C THR A 927 -33.85 -28.35 -11.87
N LEU A 928 -32.91 -28.72 -11.00
CA LEU A 928 -32.09 -27.75 -10.28
C LEU A 928 -31.21 -26.96 -11.24
N GLY A 929 -30.55 -27.63 -12.18
CA GLY A 929 -29.63 -27.01 -13.14
C GLY A 929 -30.28 -25.98 -14.07
N ALA A 930 -31.62 -25.90 -14.15
CA ALA A 930 -32.32 -24.86 -14.90
C ALA A 930 -32.37 -23.50 -14.17
N LEU A 931 -32.17 -23.47 -12.85
CA LEU A 931 -32.26 -22.26 -12.03
C LEU A 931 -30.89 -21.57 -11.86
N PRO A 932 -30.85 -20.24 -11.64
CA PRO A 932 -29.61 -19.55 -11.27
C PRO A 932 -29.01 -20.12 -9.96
N PRO A 933 -27.67 -20.12 -9.77
CA PRO A 933 -27.00 -20.77 -8.63
C PRO A 933 -27.56 -20.41 -7.24
N ARG A 934 -27.85 -19.13 -6.98
CA ARG A 934 -28.43 -18.72 -5.69
C ARG A 934 -29.86 -19.25 -5.50
N THR A 935 -30.67 -19.26 -6.56
CA THR A 935 -32.02 -19.83 -6.54
C THR A 935 -31.97 -21.35 -6.38
N MET A 936 -30.97 -22.03 -6.96
CA MET A 936 -30.73 -23.45 -6.73
C MET A 936 -30.49 -23.73 -5.24
N LEU A 937 -29.65 -22.93 -4.57
CA LEU A 937 -29.42 -23.08 -3.13
C LEU A 937 -30.72 -22.94 -2.32
N VAL A 938 -31.53 -21.91 -2.62
CA VAL A 938 -32.83 -21.74 -1.95
C VAL A 938 -33.71 -22.99 -2.15
N ARG A 939 -33.75 -23.54 -3.37
CA ARG A 939 -34.52 -24.75 -3.68
C ARG A 939 -33.98 -25.99 -2.96
N VAL A 940 -32.65 -26.12 -2.84
CA VAL A 940 -32.00 -27.22 -2.13
C VAL A 940 -32.35 -27.19 -0.65
N LEU A 941 -32.25 -26.01 -0.03
CA LEU A 941 -32.43 -25.80 1.42
C LEU A 941 -33.89 -25.71 1.87
N THR A 942 -34.84 -25.64 0.93
CA THR A 942 -36.29 -25.72 1.21
C THR A 942 -36.89 -27.06 0.80
N SER A 943 -36.07 -27.97 0.25
CA SER A 943 -36.51 -29.29 -0.18
C SER A 943 -36.91 -30.16 1.01
N PRO A 944 -37.97 -30.98 0.91
CA PRO A 944 -38.27 -32.00 1.90
C PRO A 944 -37.08 -32.94 2.17
N HIS A 945 -36.27 -33.22 1.15
CA HIS A 945 -35.05 -34.04 1.30
C HIS A 945 -33.95 -33.39 2.16
N PHE A 946 -34.03 -32.08 2.37
CA PHE A 946 -33.14 -31.36 3.29
C PHE A 946 -33.80 -31.19 4.67
N LEU A 947 -35.04 -30.68 4.69
CA LEU A 947 -35.76 -30.34 5.91
C LEU A 947 -36.13 -31.55 6.75
N TYR A 948 -36.35 -32.70 6.11
CA TYR A 948 -36.73 -33.94 6.77
C TYR A 948 -35.64 -35.00 6.65
N ARG A 949 -35.61 -35.87 7.65
CA ARG A 949 -34.94 -37.16 7.56
C ARG A 949 -35.98 -38.17 7.12
N ALA A 950 -35.83 -38.65 5.89
CA ALA A 950 -36.67 -39.69 5.34
C ALA A 950 -35.96 -41.03 5.51
N GLU A 951 -36.67 -42.01 6.08
CA GLU A 951 -36.32 -43.43 6.04
C GLU A 951 -37.21 -44.12 5.01
N ALA A 952 -36.76 -45.23 4.44
CA ALA A 952 -37.63 -46.01 3.56
C ALA A 952 -38.74 -46.62 4.42
N VAL A 953 -40.00 -46.47 4.00
CA VAL A 953 -41.12 -47.15 4.65
C VAL A 953 -41.29 -48.50 3.96
N PRO A 954 -40.90 -49.62 4.60
CA PRO A 954 -41.18 -50.94 4.03
C PRO A 954 -42.68 -51.23 4.04
N ASP A 955 -43.15 -52.00 3.05
CA ASP A 955 -44.57 -52.39 2.93
C ASP A 955 -45.04 -53.34 4.07
N THR A 956 -44.09 -53.92 4.81
CA THR A 956 -44.32 -54.86 5.91
C THR A 956 -43.36 -54.56 7.08
N THR A 957 -43.79 -54.83 8.32
CA THR A 957 -42.92 -54.75 9.50
C THR A 957 -41.66 -55.58 9.32
N GLY A 958 -40.49 -55.00 9.60
CA GLY A 958 -39.20 -55.66 9.41
C GLY A 958 -38.04 -54.88 10.04
N PRO A 959 -36.84 -55.48 10.10
CA PRO A 959 -35.67 -54.84 10.70
C PRO A 959 -35.22 -53.62 9.89
N VAL A 960 -34.75 -52.59 10.57
CA VAL A 960 -34.05 -51.45 9.94
C VAL A 960 -32.75 -51.90 9.29
N THR A 961 -32.34 -51.22 8.22
CA THR A 961 -31.00 -51.40 7.65
C THR A 961 -29.91 -50.96 8.62
N ASP A 962 -28.68 -51.47 8.47
CA ASP A 962 -27.53 -51.04 9.30
C ASP A 962 -27.34 -49.51 9.29
N HIS A 963 -27.66 -48.86 8.17
CA HIS A 963 -27.60 -47.41 8.02
C HIS A 963 -28.71 -46.70 8.81
N GLU A 964 -29.95 -47.17 8.73
CA GLU A 964 -31.07 -46.63 9.51
C GLU A 964 -30.87 -46.87 11.01
N LEU A 965 -30.33 -48.03 11.41
CA LEU A 965 -29.98 -48.33 12.78
C LEU A 965 -28.87 -47.40 13.29
N ALA A 966 -27.76 -47.26 12.55
CA ALA A 966 -26.68 -46.34 12.91
C ALA A 966 -27.18 -44.89 12.99
N THR A 967 -28.07 -44.50 12.08
CA THR A 967 -28.73 -43.20 12.05
C THR A 967 -29.57 -42.97 13.31
N ARG A 968 -30.48 -43.90 13.65
CA ARG A 968 -31.32 -43.83 14.86
C ARG A 968 -30.49 -43.86 16.16
N LEU A 969 -29.47 -44.72 16.23
CA LEU A 969 -28.54 -44.79 17.37
C LEU A 969 -27.72 -43.51 17.54
N SER A 970 -27.28 -42.89 16.44
CA SER A 970 -26.61 -41.60 16.52
C SER A 970 -27.56 -40.56 17.16
N TYR A 971 -28.83 -40.52 16.83
CA TYR A 971 -29.73 -39.53 17.43
C TYR A 971 -30.07 -39.81 18.88
N PHE A 972 -30.17 -41.09 19.26
CA PHE A 972 -30.31 -41.48 20.66
C PHE A 972 -29.09 -41.04 21.48
N LEU A 973 -27.88 -41.32 20.99
CA LEU A 973 -26.62 -40.98 21.68
C LEU A 973 -26.36 -39.46 21.71
N TRP A 974 -26.72 -38.74 20.65
CA TRP A 974 -26.57 -37.29 20.54
C TRP A 974 -27.76 -36.50 21.14
N SER A 975 -28.76 -37.21 21.71
CA SER A 975 -29.78 -36.68 22.61
C SER A 975 -29.34 -36.63 24.08
N SER A 976 -28.16 -37.19 24.42
CA SER A 976 -27.59 -37.09 25.77
C SER A 976 -26.24 -36.35 25.74
N LEU A 977 -26.31 -35.03 25.89
CA LEU A 977 -25.39 -34.20 26.68
C LEU A 977 -26.05 -32.85 26.94
#